data_AF-A0A8S3U5E7-F1
#
_entry.id   AF-A0A8S3U5E7-F1
#
_cell.length_a   1.000
_cell.length_b   1.000
_cell.length_c   1.000
_cell.angle_alpha   90.00
_cell.angle_beta   90.00
_cell.angle_gamma   90.00
#
_symmetry.space_group_name_H-M   'P 1'
#
loop_
_entity.id
_entity.type
_entity.pdbx_description
1 polymer ?
#
loop_
_entity_poly.entity_id
_entity_poly.type
_entity_poly.pdbx_seq_one_letter_code
_entity_poly.pdbx_strand_id
1 'polypeptide(L)'
;MKQLLRLVKTNRPARIKDVNIEENRVRTHAGQQCTSIETETEAIKIMAEELTQPKQEQNKALILKLQRSTFKQRRKFIQTVEDGNMQSIVEKYRIMKIPEFVRSSKGMEPDMALSMVTRMDNRGCTVGIIHADNDSTTTSRLKQKFANIKKRDDKNHVKKNLSKQLYAAANKYKELKGKGVIAYILRCYMYAISSKQSKEDELCERLDSIVPHLFGDHSGCSGDWCTYSKQPETYRYKHLPKGEPLSNENLRKHLETVTENYKKRSSQLVDLGSTQSNENFNNIVASKAPKNRSYGGTSSLKARVSAAVLQKNEGYTWVNKVNKKALLSPGTISVRVGQRIDRKRLWQKKNSSSVLFKRDRFKRKHKKTFQQIKAAVLEGETYQPQIEENVSVRDIETIPTKYSLEGIDNYVVFDLETTGLSRTSDITQISAYDGMNMLNLYVSPRQSISSKASDVTGITFSFERNQMYCHGVPVESVCIRTALLQLIEMIQKKSRPVLVGHNIHSYDVPVLRNLLREFNLLSSFDNLIYGCIDTLKIAKREIPKADVQNYKQQTLVQKFLEIVYDAHNSEEDVRSLYKLFHLKLKQTCSGKDLFPFNYLSIVEGFSGVIVKKVISKDTARKLSCTGLSLHHLELAYKRNNDDGVKSIMQEHGLKGKTANVFKKFFSEKEE
;
A
#
# COMPACT_ATOMS: atom_id res chain seq x y z
N MET A 1 28.69 43.15 -5.61
CA MET A 1 27.73 43.08 -4.48
C MET A 1 26.27 42.72 -4.85
N LYS A 2 25.88 42.63 -6.14
CA LYS A 2 24.57 42.08 -6.59
C LYS A 2 24.61 40.66 -7.17
N GLN A 3 25.73 39.93 -7.07
CA GLN A 3 25.88 38.54 -7.55
C GLN A 3 26.08 37.49 -6.44
N LEU A 4 26.03 37.89 -5.16
CA LEU A 4 26.19 36.99 -4.00
C LEU A 4 24.87 36.69 -3.25
N LEU A 5 23.72 37.15 -3.78
CA LEU A 5 22.39 36.99 -3.15
C LEU A 5 21.45 36.00 -3.87
N ARG A 6 21.93 35.19 -4.81
CA ARG A 6 21.11 34.17 -5.52
C ARG A 6 21.35 32.71 -5.11
N LEU A 7 22.21 32.41 -4.14
CA LEU A 7 22.54 31.03 -3.72
C LEU A 7 21.85 30.53 -2.43
N VAL A 8 20.87 31.26 -1.89
CA VAL A 8 20.22 30.90 -0.60
C VAL A 8 18.80 30.31 -0.76
N LYS A 9 18.32 29.98 -1.98
CA LYS A 9 16.94 29.46 -2.17
C LYS A 9 16.78 28.02 -2.71
N THR A 10 17.84 27.22 -2.78
CA THR A 10 17.71 25.81 -3.23
C THR A 10 18.53 24.83 -2.39
N ASN A 11 18.12 24.59 -1.15
CA ASN A 11 18.56 23.43 -0.37
C ASN A 11 17.35 22.60 0.07
N ARG A 12 16.71 21.92 -0.89
CA ARG A 12 15.92 20.71 -0.62
C ARG A 12 16.90 19.54 -0.58
N PRO A 13 17.02 18.77 0.51
CA PRO A 13 17.80 17.53 0.47
C PRO A 13 17.13 16.56 -0.51
N ALA A 14 17.93 16.08 -1.47
CA ALA A 14 17.55 15.07 -2.44
C ALA A 14 16.94 13.84 -1.74
N ARG A 15 15.83 13.35 -2.30
CA ARG A 15 15.28 12.03 -1.98
C ARG A 15 16.34 10.99 -2.32
N ILE A 16 16.89 10.34 -1.31
CA ILE A 16 17.63 9.09 -1.50
C ILE A 16 16.58 8.05 -1.92
N LYS A 17 16.67 7.61 -3.17
CA LYS A 17 15.95 6.46 -3.70
C LYS A 17 16.34 5.24 -2.86
N ASP A 18 15.34 4.44 -2.48
CA ASP A 18 15.50 3.13 -1.89
C ASP A 18 16.41 2.29 -2.80
N VAL A 19 17.62 1.99 -2.34
CA VAL A 19 18.42 0.91 -2.91
C VAL A 19 17.94 -0.36 -2.22
N ASN A 20 17.19 -1.17 -2.98
CA ASN A 20 16.97 -2.57 -2.68
C ASN A 20 18.33 -3.23 -2.49
N ILE A 21 18.62 -3.67 -1.27
CA ILE A 21 19.68 -4.64 -1.03
C ILE A 21 18.98 -5.99 -1.05
N GLU A 22 18.96 -6.62 -2.23
CA GLU A 22 18.75 -8.05 -2.33
C GLU A 22 19.85 -8.77 -1.54
N GLU A 23 19.43 -9.73 -0.73
CA GLU A 23 20.29 -10.66 -0.03
C GLU A 23 21.06 -11.51 -1.05
N ASN A 24 22.27 -11.07 -1.41
CA ASN A 24 23.22 -11.94 -2.10
C ASN A 24 23.73 -13.02 -1.12
N ARG A 25 23.05 -14.17 -1.14
CA ARG A 25 23.61 -15.47 -0.77
C ARG A 25 24.73 -15.82 -1.76
N VAL A 26 25.97 -15.47 -1.43
CA VAL A 26 27.14 -15.97 -2.16
C VAL A 26 27.49 -17.35 -1.61
N ARG A 27 27.15 -18.38 -2.39
CA ARG A 27 27.78 -19.71 -2.33
C ARG A 27 29.27 -19.53 -2.62
N THR A 28 30.12 -20.06 -1.76
CA THR A 28 31.57 -20.09 -1.97
C THR A 28 31.93 -21.31 -2.80
N HIS A 29 32.39 -21.10 -4.02
CA HIS A 29 33.27 -22.05 -4.71
C HIS A 29 34.56 -21.33 -5.14
N ALA A 30 35.65 -22.03 -4.82
CA ALA A 30 37.04 -21.92 -5.21
C ALA A 30 37.52 -20.75 -6.10
N GLY A 31 38.62 -20.13 -5.64
CA GLY A 31 39.77 -19.83 -6.49
C GLY A 31 39.76 -18.52 -7.28
N GLN A 32 40.30 -17.45 -6.69
CA GLN A 32 41.37 -16.61 -7.29
C GLN A 32 41.76 -15.46 -6.35
N GLN A 33 43.06 -15.33 -6.14
CA GLN A 33 43.72 -14.23 -5.42
C GLN A 33 43.47 -12.89 -6.14
N CYS A 34 43.26 -11.83 -5.36
CA CYS A 34 43.51 -10.47 -5.84
C CYS A 34 44.28 -9.71 -4.76
N THR A 35 45.43 -9.20 -5.18
CA THR A 35 46.57 -8.66 -4.44
C THR A 35 46.36 -7.19 -4.06
N SER A 36 46.53 -6.85 -2.77
CA SER A 36 46.87 -5.49 -2.33
C SER A 36 47.67 -5.50 -1.01
N ILE A 37 48.67 -6.40 -0.93
CA ILE A 37 49.57 -6.59 0.23
C ILE A 37 50.60 -5.45 0.36
N GLU A 38 50.78 -4.61 -0.67
CA GLU A 38 51.85 -3.62 -0.70
C GLU A 38 51.53 -2.28 -0.01
N THR A 39 50.29 -1.99 0.38
CA THR A 39 49.94 -0.75 1.12
C THR A 39 49.80 -0.95 2.63
N GLU A 40 49.66 -2.19 3.11
CA GLU A 40 49.54 -2.50 4.54
C GLU A 40 50.92 -2.65 5.20
N THR A 41 51.92 -3.13 4.46
CA THR A 41 53.27 -3.40 4.97
C THR A 41 54.06 -2.10 5.23
N GLU A 42 53.88 -1.09 4.38
CA GLU A 42 54.55 0.22 4.49
C GLU A 42 53.97 1.07 5.63
N ALA A 43 52.66 0.97 5.88
CA ALA A 43 52.00 1.65 7.01
C ALA A 43 52.40 1.07 8.38
N ILE A 44 52.73 -0.21 8.43
CA ILE A 44 53.18 -0.90 9.65
C ILE A 44 54.66 -0.57 9.96
N LYS A 45 55.51 -0.37 8.94
CA LYS A 45 56.90 0.08 9.10
C LYS A 45 56.99 1.48 9.71
N ILE A 46 56.19 2.42 9.20
CA ILE A 46 56.17 3.82 9.69
C ILE A 46 55.65 3.91 11.14
N MET A 47 54.70 3.06 11.54
CA MET A 47 54.20 3.01 12.92
C MET A 47 55.15 2.31 13.91
N ALA A 48 56.12 1.53 13.41
CA ALA A 48 57.09 0.83 14.27
C ALA A 48 58.28 1.70 14.67
N GLU A 49 58.57 2.78 13.93
CA GLU A 49 59.71 3.68 14.16
C GLU A 49 59.45 4.77 15.21
N GLU A 50 58.20 5.04 15.61
CA GLU A 50 57.86 6.11 16.57
C GLU A 50 57.56 5.67 18.01
N LEU A 51 57.97 4.47 18.45
CA LEU A 51 57.70 3.99 19.82
C LEU A 51 58.99 3.72 20.61
N THR A 52 59.32 4.64 21.51
CA THR A 52 60.36 4.48 22.55
C THR A 52 59.97 3.42 23.59
N GLN A 53 60.99 2.67 24.06
CA GLN A 53 60.92 1.48 24.93
C GLN A 53 60.61 1.83 26.41
N PRO A 54 60.04 0.94 27.29
CA PRO A 54 60.32 -0.50 27.40
C PRO A 54 59.11 -1.38 27.86
N LYS A 55 58.27 -1.85 26.93
CA LYS A 55 57.31 -2.98 27.16
C LYS A 55 57.20 -3.89 25.93
N GLN A 56 58.32 -4.07 25.20
CA GLN A 56 58.30 -4.64 23.85
C GLN A 56 58.35 -6.18 23.78
N GLU A 57 58.87 -6.93 24.76
CA GLU A 57 59.08 -8.38 24.53
C GLU A 57 57.84 -9.26 24.74
N GLN A 58 57.01 -9.02 25.76
CA GLN A 58 55.79 -9.82 25.96
C GLN A 58 54.67 -9.50 24.95
N ASN A 59 54.60 -8.26 24.45
CA ASN A 59 53.58 -7.84 23.49
C ASN A 59 53.95 -8.18 22.03
N LYS A 60 55.24 -8.17 21.65
CA LYS A 60 55.68 -8.57 20.30
C LYS A 60 55.32 -10.03 19.99
N ALA A 61 55.50 -10.94 20.95
CA ALA A 61 55.16 -12.35 20.78
C ALA A 61 53.64 -12.58 20.61
N LEU A 62 52.81 -11.82 21.33
CA LEU A 62 51.35 -11.91 21.28
C LEU A 62 50.80 -11.34 19.96
N ILE A 63 51.38 -10.23 19.49
CA ILE A 63 51.03 -9.58 18.21
C ILE A 63 51.45 -10.46 17.03
N LEU A 64 52.63 -11.09 17.06
CA LEU A 64 53.04 -12.07 16.04
C LEU A 64 52.12 -13.31 16.02
N LYS A 65 51.67 -13.79 17.19
CA LYS A 65 50.70 -14.90 17.30
C LYS A 65 49.34 -14.53 16.72
N LEU A 66 48.89 -13.29 16.93
CA LEU A 66 47.64 -12.77 16.34
C LEU A 66 47.77 -12.60 14.83
N GLN A 67 48.90 -12.12 14.30
CA GLN A 67 49.17 -11.97 12.87
C GLN A 67 49.15 -13.30 12.09
N ARG A 68 49.48 -14.44 12.73
CA ARG A 68 49.46 -15.77 12.11
C ARG A 68 48.14 -16.55 12.31
N SER A 69 47.19 -16.01 13.07
CA SER A 69 45.91 -16.67 13.36
C SER A 69 44.83 -16.34 12.33
N THR A 70 43.97 -17.32 12.03
CA THR A 70 42.85 -17.16 11.08
C THR A 70 41.82 -16.15 11.60
N PHE A 71 41.06 -15.51 10.70
CA PHE A 71 40.01 -14.54 11.07
C PHE A 71 39.03 -15.05 12.14
N LYS A 72 38.72 -16.37 12.11
CA LYS A 72 37.86 -17.05 13.09
C LYS A 72 38.49 -17.11 14.50
N GLN A 73 39.81 -17.30 14.59
CA GLN A 73 40.55 -17.34 15.85
C GLN A 73 40.74 -15.94 16.44
N ARG A 74 41.03 -14.92 15.62
CA ARG A 74 41.09 -13.51 16.06
C ARG A 74 39.75 -13.04 16.64
N ARG A 75 38.64 -13.39 15.97
CA ARG A 75 37.28 -13.07 16.45
C ARG A 75 36.96 -13.75 17.78
N LYS A 76 37.39 -15.00 17.96
CA LYS A 76 37.18 -15.76 19.22
C LYS A 76 37.98 -15.14 20.38
N PHE A 77 39.22 -14.71 20.13
CA PHE A 77 40.09 -14.06 21.11
C PHE A 77 39.62 -12.65 21.49
N ILE A 78 39.21 -11.84 20.50
CA ILE A 78 38.57 -10.53 20.75
C ILE A 78 37.30 -10.71 21.58
N GLN A 79 36.51 -11.74 21.30
CA GLN A 79 35.29 -12.03 22.06
C GLN A 79 35.59 -12.47 23.51
N THR A 80 36.68 -13.20 23.76
CA THR A 80 37.11 -13.57 25.12
C THR A 80 37.64 -12.37 25.91
N VAL A 81 38.37 -11.47 25.24
CA VAL A 81 38.89 -10.23 25.83
C VAL A 81 37.76 -9.21 26.06
N GLU A 82 36.80 -9.11 25.14
CA GLU A 82 35.57 -8.30 25.30
C GLU A 82 34.72 -8.80 26.46
N ASP A 83 34.60 -10.13 26.65
CA ASP A 83 33.86 -10.73 27.76
C ASP A 83 34.54 -10.47 29.12
N GLY A 84 35.87 -10.57 29.21
CA GLY A 84 36.63 -10.28 30.42
C GLY A 84 36.68 -8.79 30.79
N ASN A 85 36.81 -7.90 29.80
CA ASN A 85 36.80 -6.45 30.03
C ASN A 85 35.36 -5.92 30.27
N MET A 86 34.34 -6.55 29.69
CA MET A 86 32.94 -6.28 30.07
C MET A 86 32.64 -6.69 31.50
N GLN A 87 33.17 -7.81 32.00
CA GLN A 87 33.00 -8.18 33.41
C GLN A 87 33.57 -7.11 34.34
N SER A 88 34.78 -6.63 34.09
CA SER A 88 35.43 -5.51 34.80
C SER A 88 34.61 -4.20 34.74
N ILE A 89 34.09 -3.84 33.57
CA ILE A 89 33.25 -2.64 33.40
C ILE A 89 31.89 -2.83 34.09
N VAL A 90 31.31 -4.02 34.08
CA VAL A 90 30.06 -4.37 34.78
C VAL A 90 30.25 -4.44 36.30
N GLU A 91 31.47 -4.74 36.79
CA GLU A 91 31.86 -4.62 38.19
C GLU A 91 31.93 -3.13 38.60
N LYS A 92 32.56 -2.30 37.74
CA LYS A 92 32.76 -0.85 37.93
C LYS A 92 31.45 -0.05 37.79
N TYR A 93 30.52 -0.53 36.97
CA TYR A 93 29.13 -0.11 36.91
C TYR A 93 28.28 -1.20 37.55
N ARG A 94 28.21 -1.33 38.89
CA ARG A 94 27.41 -2.32 39.64
C ARG A 94 25.98 -2.52 39.06
N ILE A 95 25.87 -3.32 38.00
CA ILE A 95 24.61 -3.75 37.40
C ILE A 95 24.30 -5.08 38.09
N MET A 96 23.23 -5.01 38.87
CA MET A 96 22.59 -6.02 39.71
C MET A 96 23.09 -7.47 39.51
N LYS A 97 23.61 -8.08 40.58
CA LYS A 97 23.38 -9.52 40.79
C LYS A 97 21.86 -9.69 40.90
N ILE A 98 21.25 -10.32 39.89
CA ILE A 98 19.85 -10.76 39.92
C ILE A 98 19.86 -12.02 40.78
N PRO A 99 19.18 -12.03 41.95
CA PRO A 99 19.06 -13.26 42.75
C PRO A 99 18.43 -14.37 41.92
N GLU A 100 18.84 -15.62 42.12
CA GLU A 100 18.07 -16.77 41.63
C GLU A 100 16.66 -16.66 42.20
N PHE A 101 15.69 -16.49 41.30
CA PHE A 101 14.31 -16.23 41.67
C PHE A 101 13.52 -17.54 41.64
N VAL A 102 13.05 -17.98 42.82
CA VAL A 102 12.42 -19.31 43.03
C VAL A 102 10.89 -19.24 42.99
N ARG A 103 10.28 -18.19 42.38
CA ARG A 103 8.82 -18.06 42.28
C ARG A 103 8.35 -17.97 40.83
N SER A 104 7.04 -18.04 40.64
CA SER A 104 6.41 -17.96 39.31
C SER A 104 6.71 -16.63 38.61
N SER A 105 6.59 -16.62 37.29
CA SER A 105 6.81 -15.43 36.47
C SER A 105 5.92 -14.24 36.85
N LYS A 106 4.73 -14.49 37.41
CA LYS A 106 3.82 -13.47 37.94
C LYS A 106 4.32 -12.84 39.24
N GLY A 107 5.07 -13.59 40.05
CA GLY A 107 5.67 -13.08 41.29
C GLY A 107 6.94 -12.26 41.09
N MET A 108 7.62 -12.42 39.94
CA MET A 108 8.89 -11.73 39.63
C MET A 108 8.77 -10.22 39.65
N GLU A 109 7.73 -9.68 39.02
CA GLU A 109 7.56 -8.24 38.84
C GLU A 109 7.43 -7.49 40.18
N PRO A 110 6.49 -7.84 41.08
CA PRO A 110 6.35 -7.13 42.35
C PRO A 110 7.58 -7.31 43.26
N ASP A 111 8.22 -8.48 43.26
CA ASP A 111 9.41 -8.75 44.08
C ASP A 111 10.64 -7.98 43.56
N MET A 112 10.84 -7.91 42.23
CA MET A 112 11.89 -7.08 41.63
C MET A 112 11.66 -5.61 41.92
N ALA A 113 10.43 -5.12 41.77
CA ALA A 113 10.12 -3.72 42.02
C ALA A 113 10.43 -3.34 43.48
N LEU A 114 10.01 -4.16 44.45
CA LEU A 114 10.30 -3.95 45.87
C LEU A 114 11.81 -3.97 46.17
N SER A 115 12.54 -4.92 45.58
CA SER A 115 13.99 -5.03 45.73
C SER A 115 14.71 -3.80 45.16
N MET A 116 14.30 -3.33 43.98
CA MET A 116 14.87 -2.15 43.34
C MET A 116 14.63 -0.89 44.15
N VAL A 117 13.39 -0.65 44.60
CA VAL A 117 13.06 0.53 45.41
C VAL A 117 13.80 0.51 46.76
N THR A 118 13.86 -0.63 47.43
CA THR A 118 14.63 -0.78 48.69
C THR A 118 16.12 -0.45 48.48
N ARG A 119 16.72 -0.91 47.37
CA ARG A 119 18.13 -0.60 47.08
C ARG A 119 18.35 0.87 46.77
N MET A 120 17.38 1.55 46.17
CA MET A 120 17.46 2.99 45.92
C MET A 120 17.37 3.77 47.23
N ASP A 121 16.44 3.37 48.11
CA ASP A 121 16.26 3.96 49.43
C ASP A 121 17.53 3.81 50.30
N ASN A 122 18.12 2.61 50.33
CA ASN A 122 19.40 2.35 50.99
C ASN A 122 20.59 3.18 50.44
N ARG A 123 20.44 3.80 49.27
CA ARG A 123 21.43 4.71 48.66
C ARG A 123 21.05 6.17 48.79
N GLY A 124 20.06 6.50 49.62
CA GLY A 124 19.56 7.86 49.83
C GLY A 124 18.71 8.39 48.67
N CYS A 125 18.17 7.53 47.80
CA CYS A 125 17.31 7.93 46.68
C CYS A 125 15.84 7.61 46.99
N THR A 126 15.03 8.64 47.24
CA THR A 126 13.59 8.49 47.49
C THR A 126 12.81 8.32 46.19
N VAL A 127 11.97 7.29 46.10
CA VAL A 127 11.05 7.08 44.95
C VAL A 127 9.70 7.66 45.30
N GLY A 128 9.29 8.74 44.63
CA GLY A 128 7.96 9.34 44.86
C GLY A 128 6.86 8.77 43.97
N ILE A 129 7.19 8.34 42.75
CA ILE A 129 6.21 8.02 41.71
C ILE A 129 6.62 6.78 40.91
N ILE A 130 5.65 5.90 40.65
CA ILE A 130 5.82 4.71 39.81
C ILE A 130 4.87 4.76 38.61
N HIS A 131 5.42 4.54 37.43
CA HIS A 131 4.68 4.34 36.19
C HIS A 131 4.65 2.84 35.90
N ALA A 132 3.49 2.21 36.08
CA ALA A 132 3.31 0.79 35.85
C ALA A 132 1.92 0.51 35.28
N ASP A 133 1.76 -0.66 34.69
CA ASP A 133 0.44 -1.16 34.27
C ASP A 133 -0.51 -1.23 35.47
N ASN A 134 -1.81 -1.36 35.20
CA ASN A 134 -2.83 -1.49 36.24
C ASN A 134 -2.80 -2.84 36.99
N ASP A 135 -1.60 -3.40 37.21
CA ASP A 135 -1.37 -4.49 38.16
C ASP A 135 -1.46 -3.96 39.59
N SER A 136 -2.37 -4.57 40.35
CA SER A 136 -2.66 -4.23 41.73
C SER A 136 -1.58 -4.74 42.69
N THR A 137 -0.86 -5.81 42.34
CA THR A 137 0.04 -6.52 43.27
C THR A 137 1.34 -5.76 43.54
N THR A 138 2.00 -5.26 42.49
CA THR A 138 3.22 -4.43 42.58
C THR A 138 2.98 -3.16 43.39
N THR A 139 1.85 -2.49 43.12
CA THR A 139 1.48 -1.24 43.80
C THR A 139 1.19 -1.48 45.28
N SER A 140 0.47 -2.56 45.60
CA SER A 140 0.11 -2.91 46.97
C SER A 140 1.35 -3.20 47.84
N ARG A 141 2.27 -4.06 47.36
CA ARG A 141 3.51 -4.38 48.10
C ARG A 141 4.42 -3.18 48.32
N LEU A 142 4.49 -2.28 47.34
CA LEU A 142 5.30 -1.07 47.46
C LEU A 142 4.71 -0.09 48.47
N LYS A 143 3.38 0.11 48.48
CA LYS A 143 2.71 0.96 49.46
C LYS A 143 2.84 0.45 50.90
N GLN A 144 2.85 -0.88 51.08
CA GLN A 144 3.02 -1.48 52.40
C GLN A 144 4.36 -1.11 53.05
N LYS A 145 5.44 -0.99 52.26
CA LYS A 145 6.78 -0.64 52.75
C LYS A 145 7.11 0.86 52.61
N PHE A 146 6.53 1.53 51.62
CA PHE A 146 6.80 2.92 51.29
C PHE A 146 5.47 3.67 51.08
N ALA A 147 4.91 4.19 52.18
CA ALA A 147 3.58 4.83 52.19
C ALA A 147 3.45 6.02 51.21
N ASN A 148 4.56 6.71 50.91
CA ASN A 148 4.57 7.92 50.09
C ASN A 148 4.62 7.66 48.57
N ILE A 149 4.68 6.40 48.12
CA ILE A 149 4.75 6.10 46.69
C ILE A 149 3.38 6.29 46.02
N LYS A 150 3.34 7.21 45.05
CA LYS A 150 2.18 7.41 44.18
C LYS A 150 2.30 6.58 42.90
N LYS A 151 1.16 6.12 42.38
CA LYS A 151 1.07 5.47 41.07
C LYS A 151 0.49 6.45 40.06
N ARG A 152 1.08 6.52 38.87
CA ARG A 152 0.48 7.20 37.71
C ARG A 152 0.05 6.18 36.67
N ASP A 153 -1.17 6.34 36.17
CA ASP A 153 -1.72 5.47 35.12
C ASP A 153 -1.11 5.79 33.76
N ASP A 154 -0.98 4.77 32.89
CA ASP A 154 -0.54 4.98 31.51
C ASP A 154 -1.71 5.38 30.59
N LYS A 155 -1.50 6.46 29.85
CA LYS A 155 -2.46 7.00 28.88
C LYS A 155 -2.96 6.00 27.83
N ASN A 156 -2.09 5.13 27.31
CA ASN A 156 -2.48 4.13 26.31
C ASN A 156 -3.29 3.01 26.95
N HIS A 157 -2.99 2.63 28.20
CA HIS A 157 -3.78 1.64 28.93
C HIS A 157 -5.18 2.16 29.25
N VAL A 158 -5.30 3.40 29.71
CA VAL A 158 -6.59 4.09 29.90
C VAL A 158 -7.41 4.04 28.60
N LYS A 159 -6.81 4.49 27.48
CA LYS A 159 -7.45 4.46 26.16
C LYS A 159 -7.88 3.05 25.74
N LYS A 160 -7.01 2.04 25.93
CA LYS A 160 -7.27 0.65 25.54
C LYS A 160 -8.42 0.05 26.37
N ASN A 161 -8.46 0.32 27.67
CA ASN A 161 -9.51 -0.17 28.55
C ASN A 161 -10.87 0.46 28.21
N LEU A 162 -10.92 1.79 28.00
CA LEU A 162 -12.15 2.45 27.54
C LEU A 162 -12.62 1.89 26.18
N SER A 163 -11.69 1.70 25.24
CA SER A 163 -12.02 1.10 23.95
C SER A 163 -12.62 -0.30 24.11
N LYS A 164 -12.05 -1.15 24.97
CA LYS A 164 -12.58 -2.50 25.24
C LYS A 164 -14.00 -2.45 25.83
N GLN A 165 -14.25 -1.55 26.79
CA GLN A 165 -15.58 -1.35 27.37
C GLN A 165 -16.60 -0.95 26.32
N LEU A 166 -16.26 0.01 25.45
CA LEU A 166 -17.15 0.45 24.35
C LEU A 166 -17.42 -0.66 23.33
N TYR A 167 -16.42 -1.46 22.97
CA TYR A 167 -16.62 -2.61 22.08
C TYR A 167 -17.49 -3.70 22.72
N ALA A 168 -17.35 -3.94 24.03
CA ALA A 168 -18.24 -4.86 24.74
C ALA A 168 -19.69 -4.32 24.78
N ALA A 169 -19.86 -3.01 24.97
CA ALA A 169 -21.17 -2.36 24.94
C ALA A 169 -21.82 -2.41 23.53
N ALA A 170 -21.03 -2.43 22.46
CA ALA A 170 -21.54 -2.52 21.08
C ALA A 170 -22.29 -3.83 20.79
N ASN A 171 -22.11 -4.87 21.61
CA ASN A 171 -22.93 -6.09 21.53
C ASN A 171 -24.38 -5.84 21.96
N LYS A 172 -24.60 -4.89 22.88
CA LYS A 172 -25.93 -4.51 23.40
C LYS A 172 -26.55 -3.36 22.61
N TYR A 173 -25.73 -2.40 22.16
CA TYR A 173 -26.21 -1.18 21.51
C TYR A 173 -25.75 -1.11 20.06
N LYS A 174 -26.69 -1.29 19.12
CA LYS A 174 -26.41 -1.28 17.66
C LYS A 174 -25.81 0.05 17.19
N GLU A 175 -26.15 1.17 17.81
CA GLU A 175 -25.62 2.51 17.47
C GLU A 175 -24.09 2.59 17.55
N LEU A 176 -23.48 1.84 18.47
CA LEU A 176 -22.02 1.79 18.63
C LEU A 176 -21.31 1.01 17.50
N LYS A 177 -22.03 0.16 16.76
CA LYS A 177 -21.48 -0.60 15.63
C LYS A 177 -21.21 0.28 14.40
N GLY A 178 -21.72 1.52 14.38
CA GLY A 178 -21.47 2.48 13.30
C GLY A 178 -19.98 2.75 13.07
N LYS A 179 -19.58 2.82 11.79
CA LYS A 179 -18.18 3.05 11.39
C LYS A 179 -17.64 4.37 11.96
N GLY A 180 -16.75 4.28 12.95
CA GLY A 180 -16.08 5.43 13.55
C GLY A 180 -16.74 5.99 14.81
N VAL A 181 -17.90 5.46 15.24
CA VAL A 181 -18.64 5.93 16.44
C VAL A 181 -17.81 5.72 17.71
N ILE A 182 -17.36 4.49 17.99
CA ILE A 182 -16.50 4.19 19.14
C ILE A 182 -15.22 5.04 19.12
N ALA A 183 -14.62 5.21 17.93
CA ALA A 183 -13.40 6.02 17.80
C ALA A 183 -13.63 7.51 18.08
N TYR A 184 -14.85 8.00 17.87
CA TYR A 184 -15.26 9.36 18.20
C TYR A 184 -15.53 9.51 19.69
N ILE A 185 -16.31 8.62 20.30
CA ILE A 185 -16.55 8.62 21.76
C ILE A 185 -15.22 8.56 22.51
N LEU A 186 -14.34 7.63 22.11
CA LEU A 186 -13.00 7.50 22.68
C LEU A 186 -12.17 8.79 22.54
N ARG A 187 -12.36 9.55 21.46
CA ARG A 187 -11.68 10.84 21.27
C ARG A 187 -12.19 11.89 22.25
N CYS A 188 -13.50 11.96 22.50
CA CYS A 188 -14.08 12.91 23.46
C CYS A 188 -13.50 12.70 24.87
N TYR A 189 -13.53 11.46 25.39
CA TYR A 189 -12.90 11.14 26.68
C TYR A 189 -11.40 11.41 26.69
N MET A 190 -10.68 10.97 25.67
CA MET A 190 -9.24 11.17 25.66
C MET A 190 -8.84 12.64 25.49
N TYR A 191 -9.68 13.51 24.92
CA TYR A 191 -9.40 14.95 24.87
C TYR A 191 -9.53 15.60 26.25
N ALA A 192 -10.58 15.28 27.01
CA ALA A 192 -10.70 15.70 28.41
C ALA A 192 -9.50 15.20 29.23
N ILE A 193 -9.27 13.88 29.24
CA ILE A 193 -8.23 13.23 30.06
C ILE A 193 -6.80 13.63 29.64
N SER A 194 -6.57 13.98 28.36
CA SER A 194 -5.23 14.35 27.89
C SER A 194 -4.92 15.84 27.94
N SER A 195 -5.90 16.67 28.32
CA SER A 195 -5.68 18.10 28.48
C SER A 195 -4.78 18.34 29.70
N LYS A 196 -3.97 19.40 29.67
CA LYS A 196 -3.04 19.73 30.77
C LYS A 196 -3.81 20.38 31.93
N GLN A 197 -4.66 19.62 32.60
CA GLN A 197 -5.40 20.14 33.74
C GLN A 197 -4.56 20.03 35.00
N SER A 198 -4.69 21.04 35.84
CA SER A 198 -3.90 21.15 37.08
C SER A 198 -4.67 20.67 38.30
N LYS A 199 -6.00 20.51 38.18
CA LYS A 199 -6.93 20.21 39.27
C LYS A 199 -7.90 19.10 38.88
N GLU A 200 -8.35 18.33 39.87
CA GLU A 200 -9.29 17.21 39.69
C GLU A 200 -10.69 17.70 39.29
N ASP A 201 -11.16 18.81 39.87
CA ASP A 201 -12.49 19.37 39.61
C ASP A 201 -12.68 19.74 38.12
N GLU A 202 -11.65 20.35 37.53
CA GLU A 202 -11.64 20.76 36.12
C GLU A 202 -11.76 19.53 35.17
N LEU A 203 -11.24 18.37 35.59
CA LEU A 203 -11.37 17.12 34.85
C LEU A 203 -12.76 16.54 34.99
N CYS A 204 -13.33 16.58 36.19
CA CYS A 204 -14.70 16.13 36.44
C CYS A 204 -15.71 16.91 35.60
N GLU A 205 -15.62 18.25 35.58
CA GLU A 205 -16.49 19.11 34.77
C GLU A 205 -16.39 18.78 33.27
N ARG A 206 -15.17 18.57 32.76
CA ARG A 206 -14.98 18.19 31.36
C ARG A 206 -15.55 16.82 31.06
N LEU A 207 -15.39 15.86 31.96
CA LEU A 207 -15.96 14.52 31.80
C LEU A 207 -17.49 14.56 31.80
N ASP A 208 -18.10 15.39 32.64
CA ASP A 208 -19.56 15.58 32.72
C ASP A 208 -20.14 16.15 31.42
N SER A 209 -19.40 16.99 30.71
CA SER A 209 -19.84 17.55 29.41
C SER A 209 -19.89 16.52 28.25
N ILE A 210 -19.23 15.37 28.38
CA ILE A 210 -19.05 14.43 27.26
C ILE A 210 -20.37 13.76 26.86
N VAL A 211 -21.13 13.25 27.83
CA VAL A 211 -22.37 12.54 27.52
C VAL A 211 -23.43 13.50 26.96
N PRO A 212 -23.73 14.65 27.58
CA PRO A 212 -24.60 15.67 27.00
C PRO A 212 -24.22 15.99 25.55
N HIS A 213 -22.92 16.21 25.28
CA HIS A 213 -22.41 16.47 23.93
C HIS A 213 -22.69 15.35 22.93
N LEU A 214 -22.67 14.08 23.34
CA LEU A 214 -22.97 12.96 22.44
C LEU A 214 -24.46 12.86 22.10
N PHE A 215 -25.33 13.44 22.93
CA PHE A 215 -26.79 13.41 22.82
C PHE A 215 -27.38 14.77 22.40
N GLY A 216 -26.55 15.71 21.93
CA GLY A 216 -27.01 16.97 21.33
C GLY A 216 -27.07 18.17 22.27
N ASP A 217 -26.76 17.98 23.55
CA ASP A 217 -26.67 19.09 24.51
C ASP A 217 -25.23 19.62 24.59
N HIS A 218 -25.05 20.85 24.11
CA HIS A 218 -23.77 21.53 24.07
C HIS A 218 -23.62 22.61 25.16
N SER A 219 -24.53 22.70 26.12
CA SER A 219 -24.52 23.72 27.19
C SER A 219 -23.23 23.71 28.01
N GLY A 220 -22.70 22.53 28.33
CA GLY A 220 -21.45 22.34 29.08
C GLY A 220 -20.18 22.25 28.21
N CYS A 221 -20.27 22.49 26.90
CA CYS A 221 -19.13 22.33 25.99
C CYS A 221 -18.21 23.54 25.97
N SER A 222 -16.90 23.29 25.95
CA SER A 222 -15.88 24.32 25.75
C SER A 222 -15.40 24.41 24.29
N GLY A 223 -15.10 25.62 23.82
CA GLY A 223 -14.72 25.90 22.42
C GLY A 223 -13.34 25.36 21.99
N ASP A 224 -12.56 24.82 22.91
CA ASP A 224 -11.26 24.19 22.65
C ASP A 224 -11.40 22.78 22.04
N TRP A 225 -12.52 22.08 22.25
CA TRP A 225 -12.77 20.76 21.67
C TRP A 225 -14.12 20.61 20.96
N CYS A 226 -15.12 21.43 21.30
CA CYS A 226 -16.41 21.44 20.64
C CYS A 226 -16.46 22.52 19.54
N THR A 227 -16.68 22.12 18.29
CA THR A 227 -16.83 23.07 17.16
C THR A 227 -18.24 23.66 17.06
N TYR A 228 -19.23 23.11 17.76
CA TYR A 228 -20.57 23.68 17.83
C TYR A 228 -20.53 25.12 18.35
N SER A 229 -19.77 25.38 19.42
CA SER A 229 -19.57 26.71 20.00
C SER A 229 -18.96 27.73 19.04
N LYS A 230 -18.35 27.29 17.92
CA LYS A 230 -17.79 28.17 16.88
C LYS A 230 -18.76 28.42 15.73
N GLN A 231 -19.48 27.39 15.30
CA GLN A 231 -20.37 27.43 14.14
C GLN A 231 -21.60 26.53 14.36
N PRO A 232 -22.59 26.98 15.14
CA PRO A 232 -23.78 26.16 15.47
C PRO A 232 -24.57 25.74 14.23
N GLU A 233 -24.79 26.67 13.30
CA GLU A 233 -25.67 26.47 12.12
C GLU A 233 -25.17 25.40 11.14
N THR A 234 -23.86 25.17 11.08
CA THR A 234 -23.26 24.20 10.15
C THR A 234 -22.70 22.98 10.85
N TYR A 235 -22.85 22.89 12.17
CA TYR A 235 -22.29 21.80 12.96
C TYR A 235 -22.96 20.47 12.61
N ARG A 236 -22.14 19.48 12.29
CA ARG A 236 -22.57 18.09 12.11
C ARG A 236 -21.58 17.14 12.76
N TYR A 237 -22.10 16.07 13.36
CA TYR A 237 -21.27 15.04 13.96
C TYR A 237 -20.55 14.22 12.88
N LYS A 238 -19.27 14.51 12.64
CA LYS A 238 -18.47 13.88 11.58
C LYS A 238 -18.43 12.34 11.59
N HIS A 239 -18.64 11.74 12.75
CA HIS A 239 -18.44 10.31 12.99
C HIS A 239 -19.65 9.61 13.62
N LEU A 240 -20.75 10.33 13.86
CA LEU A 240 -22.00 9.73 14.29
C LEU A 240 -22.89 9.44 13.07
N PRO A 241 -23.80 8.45 13.15
CA PRO A 241 -24.72 8.13 12.07
C PRO A 241 -25.50 9.37 11.61
N LYS A 242 -25.64 9.55 10.28
CA LYS A 242 -26.35 10.69 9.65
C LYS A 242 -25.87 12.10 10.01
N GLY A 243 -24.81 12.23 10.80
CA GLY A 243 -24.36 13.51 11.34
C GLY A 243 -25.22 14.03 12.49
N GLU A 244 -26.04 13.16 13.08
CA GLU A 244 -27.01 13.44 14.15
C GLU A 244 -26.47 12.97 15.52
N PRO A 245 -27.00 13.51 16.63
CA PRO A 245 -26.68 13.03 17.97
C PRO A 245 -27.18 11.59 18.20
N LEU A 246 -26.65 10.94 19.23
CA LEU A 246 -27.18 9.66 19.71
C LEU A 246 -28.55 9.88 20.37
N SER A 247 -29.43 8.87 20.31
CA SER A 247 -30.81 9.00 20.78
C SER A 247 -31.24 7.92 21.78
N ASN A 248 -30.44 6.87 21.97
CA ASN A 248 -30.82 5.77 22.87
C ASN A 248 -30.55 6.07 24.34
N GLU A 249 -31.61 6.20 25.12
CA GLU A 249 -31.56 6.54 26.55
C GLU A 249 -30.88 5.47 27.41
N ASN A 250 -30.98 4.18 27.05
CA ASN A 250 -30.27 3.12 27.76
C ASN A 250 -28.75 3.18 27.51
N LEU A 251 -28.35 3.60 26.31
CA LEU A 251 -26.94 3.86 26.00
C LEU A 251 -26.44 5.10 26.74
N ARG A 252 -27.27 6.15 26.86
CA ARG A 252 -26.95 7.35 27.65
C ARG A 252 -26.60 7.00 29.08
N LYS A 253 -27.49 6.30 29.79
CA LYS A 253 -27.28 5.84 31.18
C LYS A 253 -26.03 4.98 31.32
N HIS A 254 -25.75 4.12 30.34
CA HIS A 254 -24.54 3.32 30.31
C HIS A 254 -23.27 4.19 30.22
N LEU A 255 -23.27 5.19 29.33
CA LEU A 255 -22.15 6.12 29.18
C LEU A 255 -21.98 7.03 30.41
N GLU A 256 -23.06 7.46 31.05
CA GLU A 256 -23.02 8.18 32.32
C GLU A 256 -22.36 7.34 33.42
N THR A 257 -22.71 6.06 33.51
CA THR A 257 -22.05 5.12 34.44
C THR A 257 -20.56 4.98 34.13
N VAL A 258 -20.18 4.93 32.85
CA VAL A 258 -18.78 4.91 32.44
C VAL A 258 -18.09 6.20 32.89
N THR A 259 -18.66 7.36 32.61
CA THR A 259 -18.13 8.68 33.02
C THR A 259 -17.90 8.74 34.53
N GLU A 260 -18.89 8.31 35.32
CA GLU A 260 -18.81 8.32 36.79
C GLU A 260 -17.68 7.44 37.32
N ASN A 261 -17.43 6.28 36.69
CA ASN A 261 -16.30 5.43 37.04
C ASN A 261 -14.93 6.08 36.75
N TYR A 262 -14.84 6.92 35.72
CA TYR A 262 -13.62 7.70 35.45
C TYR A 262 -13.48 8.89 36.41
N LYS A 263 -14.58 9.55 36.78
CA LYS A 263 -14.58 10.63 37.79
C LYS A 263 -14.08 10.16 39.15
N LYS A 264 -14.51 8.99 39.61
CA LYS A 264 -13.99 8.35 40.86
C LYS A 264 -12.47 8.12 40.85
N ARG A 265 -11.84 8.16 39.68
CA ARG A 265 -10.40 7.96 39.49
C ARG A 265 -9.70 9.23 38.99
N SER A 266 -10.35 10.40 39.05
CA SER A 266 -9.83 11.69 38.58
C SER A 266 -8.41 11.96 39.09
N SER A 267 -8.15 11.73 40.38
CA SER A 267 -6.83 11.88 41.02
C SER A 267 -5.69 11.10 40.34
N GLN A 268 -5.99 9.97 39.68
CA GLN A 268 -5.03 9.16 38.93
C GLN A 268 -4.92 9.57 37.46
N LEU A 269 -5.89 10.34 36.96
CA LEU A 269 -6.06 10.69 35.55
C LEU A 269 -5.58 12.12 35.21
N VAL A 270 -5.49 13.02 36.20
CA VAL A 270 -4.98 14.39 36.00
C VAL A 270 -3.50 14.38 35.60
N ASP A 271 -2.71 13.43 36.12
CA ASP A 271 -1.27 13.35 35.92
C ASP A 271 -0.85 11.99 35.34
N LEU A 272 -1.25 11.73 34.09
CA LEU A 272 -0.96 10.48 33.40
C LEU A 272 0.51 10.32 33.02
N GLY A 273 1.04 9.13 33.29
CA GLY A 273 2.36 8.70 32.88
C GLY A 273 2.40 8.15 31.45
N SER A 274 3.62 7.72 31.05
CA SER A 274 3.80 6.94 29.84
C SER A 274 4.81 5.81 30.03
N THR A 275 4.38 4.57 29.77
CA THR A 275 5.22 3.35 29.74
C THR A 275 5.99 3.20 28.42
N GLN A 276 5.83 4.13 27.47
CA GLN A 276 6.51 4.09 26.17
C GLN A 276 8.04 4.07 26.29
N SER A 277 8.60 4.65 27.36
CA SER A 277 10.05 4.56 27.62
C SER A 277 10.48 3.13 27.97
N ASN A 278 9.65 2.40 28.72
CA ASN A 278 9.86 1.00 29.09
C ASN A 278 9.73 0.11 27.85
N GLU A 279 8.69 0.31 27.05
CA GLU A 279 8.53 -0.38 25.76
C GLU A 279 9.71 -0.13 24.82
N ASN A 280 10.18 1.11 24.73
CA ASN A 280 11.37 1.43 23.96
C ASN A 280 12.61 0.70 24.49
N PHE A 281 12.79 0.61 25.80
CA PHE A 281 13.90 -0.13 26.39
C PHE A 281 13.78 -1.65 26.12
N ASN A 282 12.61 -2.24 26.30
CA ASN A 282 12.32 -3.64 26.00
C ASN A 282 12.64 -3.98 24.54
N ASN A 283 12.30 -3.08 23.61
CA ASN A 283 12.66 -3.23 22.20
C ASN A 283 14.17 -3.17 21.95
N ILE A 284 14.90 -2.31 22.66
CA ILE A 284 16.37 -2.28 22.58
C ILE A 284 16.95 -3.59 23.12
N VAL A 285 16.45 -4.09 24.26
CA VAL A 285 16.86 -5.38 24.83
C VAL A 285 16.58 -6.51 23.84
N ALA A 286 15.38 -6.60 23.27
CA ALA A 286 15.01 -7.62 22.30
C ALA A 286 15.87 -7.58 21.03
N SER A 287 16.33 -6.40 20.61
CA SER A 287 17.26 -6.27 19.46
C SER A 287 18.65 -6.85 19.74
N LYS A 288 19.06 -6.93 21.02
CA LYS A 288 20.37 -7.45 21.44
C LYS A 288 20.29 -8.88 21.98
N ALA A 289 19.18 -9.25 22.60
CA ALA A 289 18.88 -10.56 23.17
C ALA A 289 17.50 -11.03 22.67
N PRO A 290 17.40 -11.46 21.40
CA PRO A 290 16.12 -11.86 20.82
C PRO A 290 15.60 -13.14 21.50
N LYS A 291 14.27 -13.21 21.72
CA LYS A 291 13.60 -14.30 22.43
C LYS A 291 13.68 -15.66 21.73
N ASN A 292 13.99 -15.69 20.42
CA ASN A 292 14.17 -16.93 19.66
C ASN A 292 15.54 -17.60 19.88
N ARG A 293 16.37 -17.06 20.79
CA ARG A 293 17.65 -17.63 21.20
C ARG A 293 17.75 -17.61 22.72
N SER A 294 18.23 -18.69 23.31
CA SER A 294 18.46 -18.74 24.75
C SER A 294 19.79 -18.11 25.12
N TYR A 295 19.73 -17.07 25.96
CA TYR A 295 20.90 -16.49 26.64
C TYR A 295 20.78 -16.60 28.16
N GLY A 296 19.67 -17.14 28.67
CA GLY A 296 19.40 -17.27 30.11
C GLY A 296 20.50 -18.03 30.83
N GLY A 297 20.83 -17.62 32.05
CA GLY A 297 21.88 -18.25 32.87
C GLY A 297 23.32 -18.00 32.42
N THR A 298 23.55 -17.23 31.35
CA THR A 298 24.91 -16.96 30.83
C THR A 298 25.37 -15.52 31.06
N SER A 299 26.70 -15.31 31.10
CA SER A 299 27.32 -13.97 31.09
C SER A 299 26.92 -13.13 29.86
N SER A 300 26.61 -13.79 28.74
CA SER A 300 26.18 -13.17 27.49
C SER A 300 24.87 -12.38 27.64
N LEU A 301 23.90 -12.86 28.43
CA LEU A 301 22.68 -12.10 28.70
C LEU A 301 22.99 -10.81 29.45
N LYS A 302 23.87 -10.88 30.45
CA LYS A 302 24.30 -9.71 31.24
C LYS A 302 24.96 -8.65 30.35
N ALA A 303 25.86 -9.06 29.46
CA ALA A 303 26.51 -8.18 28.48
C ALA A 303 25.50 -7.50 27.55
N ARG A 304 24.56 -8.27 26.98
CA ARG A 304 23.54 -7.75 26.04
C ARG A 304 22.58 -6.77 26.69
N VAL A 305 22.11 -7.07 27.90
CA VAL A 305 21.25 -6.16 28.68
C VAL A 305 22.03 -4.90 29.07
N SER A 306 23.29 -5.03 29.49
CA SER A 306 24.15 -3.87 29.81
C SER A 306 24.36 -2.97 28.58
N ALA A 307 24.61 -3.55 27.40
CA ALA A 307 24.70 -2.81 26.15
C ALA A 307 23.39 -2.10 25.78
N ALA A 308 22.22 -2.68 26.12
CA ALA A 308 20.92 -2.02 25.93
C ALA A 308 20.76 -0.81 26.86
N VAL A 309 21.17 -0.93 28.12
CA VAL A 309 21.16 0.17 29.11
C VAL A 309 22.08 1.31 28.65
N LEU A 310 23.31 0.99 28.23
CA LEU A 310 24.25 1.97 27.71
C LEU A 310 23.70 2.67 26.46
N GLN A 311 23.14 1.93 25.50
CA GLN A 311 22.54 2.52 24.31
C GLN A 311 21.34 3.43 24.64
N LYS A 312 20.52 3.06 25.63
CA LYS A 312 19.36 3.86 26.06
C LYS A 312 19.81 5.19 26.66
N ASN A 313 20.82 5.16 27.51
CA ASN A 313 21.28 6.33 28.27
C ASN A 313 22.23 7.22 27.45
N GLU A 314 23.17 6.61 26.72
CA GLU A 314 24.28 7.33 26.06
C GLU A 314 24.09 7.44 24.54
N GLY A 315 23.18 6.67 23.92
CA GLY A 315 23.07 6.55 22.47
C GLY A 315 24.13 5.65 21.86
N TYR A 316 24.15 5.53 20.53
CA TYR A 316 24.99 4.57 19.80
C TYR A 316 26.50 4.84 19.92
N THR A 317 26.87 6.05 20.36
CA THR A 317 28.27 6.40 20.70
C THR A 317 28.78 5.76 21.99
N TRP A 318 27.93 5.03 22.75
CA TRP A 318 28.32 4.34 23.99
C TRP A 318 29.52 3.40 23.83
N VAL A 319 29.64 2.73 22.68
CA VAL A 319 30.75 1.81 22.37
C VAL A 319 32.09 2.54 22.44
N ASN A 320 32.15 3.78 21.94
CA ASN A 320 33.37 4.58 21.98
C ASN A 320 33.76 4.93 23.42
N LYS A 321 32.77 5.20 24.29
CA LYS A 321 33.01 5.49 25.72
C LYS A 321 33.52 4.24 26.45
N VAL A 322 32.96 3.07 26.14
CA VAL A 322 33.41 1.78 26.69
C VAL A 322 34.83 1.47 26.24
N ASN A 323 35.13 1.58 24.94
CA ASN A 323 36.49 1.34 24.42
C ASN A 323 37.52 2.25 25.08
N LYS A 324 37.24 3.57 25.18
CA LYS A 324 38.12 4.51 25.89
C LYS A 324 38.36 4.10 27.35
N LYS A 325 37.31 3.70 28.07
CA LYS A 325 37.43 3.22 29.46
C LYS A 325 38.18 1.90 29.59
N ALA A 326 38.11 1.06 28.57
CA ALA A 326 38.86 -0.19 28.45
C ALA A 326 40.29 0.02 27.95
N LEU A 327 40.73 1.27 27.73
CA LEU A 327 42.02 1.63 27.14
C LEU A 327 42.21 1.05 25.73
N LEU A 328 41.11 0.86 25.00
CA LEU A 328 41.08 0.42 23.61
C LEU A 328 40.81 1.61 22.68
N SER A 329 41.42 1.59 21.49
CA SER A 329 41.11 2.58 20.46
C SER A 329 39.63 2.44 20.03
N PRO A 330 38.83 3.52 20.02
CA PRO A 330 37.47 3.47 19.51
C PRO A 330 37.38 3.08 18.04
N GLY A 331 38.43 3.35 17.25
CA GLY A 331 38.44 3.19 15.80
C GLY A 331 37.63 4.25 15.07
N THR A 332 38.20 4.84 14.02
CA THR A 332 37.60 5.95 13.26
C THR A 332 36.25 5.59 12.63
N ILE A 333 36.08 4.33 12.23
CA ILE A 333 34.84 3.82 11.62
C ILE A 333 33.72 3.73 12.66
N SER A 334 33.97 3.11 13.82
CA SER A 334 32.99 2.95 14.91
C SER A 334 32.47 4.30 15.39
N VAL A 335 33.36 5.28 15.49
CA VAL A 335 33.00 6.67 15.83
C VAL A 335 32.04 7.26 14.80
N ARG A 336 32.40 7.18 13.50
CA ARG A 336 31.55 7.71 12.41
C ARG A 336 30.19 7.01 12.36
N VAL A 337 30.14 5.69 12.51
CA VAL A 337 28.89 4.91 12.50
C VAL A 337 28.01 5.29 13.68
N GLY A 338 28.54 5.31 14.91
CA GLY A 338 27.79 5.69 16.10
C GLY A 338 27.19 7.10 15.99
N GLN A 339 27.99 8.09 15.55
CA GLN A 339 27.52 9.45 15.32
C GLN A 339 26.44 9.54 14.24
N ARG A 340 26.58 8.81 13.13
CA ARG A 340 25.59 8.79 12.04
C ARG A 340 24.24 8.26 12.54
N ILE A 341 24.24 7.16 13.29
CA ILE A 341 23.02 6.56 13.82
C ILE A 341 22.39 7.48 14.87
N ASP A 342 23.19 8.08 15.75
CA ASP A 342 22.68 9.05 16.75
C ASP A 342 22.08 10.29 16.09
N ARG A 343 22.70 10.84 15.03
CA ARG A 343 22.13 11.94 14.24
C ARG A 343 20.77 11.55 13.64
N LYS A 344 20.64 10.35 13.06
CA LYS A 344 19.37 9.84 12.51
C LYS A 344 18.31 9.70 13.61
N ARG A 345 18.67 9.13 14.77
CA ARG A 345 17.79 8.99 15.94
C ARG A 345 17.29 10.35 16.44
N LEU A 346 18.19 11.32 16.60
CA LEU A 346 17.85 12.68 17.06
C LEU A 346 16.95 13.41 16.06
N TRP A 347 17.24 13.28 14.75
CA TRP A 347 16.36 13.79 13.69
C TRP A 347 14.97 13.15 13.74
N GLN A 348 14.88 11.83 13.90
CA GLN A 348 13.60 11.13 14.05
C GLN A 348 12.86 11.59 15.31
N LYS A 349 13.54 11.75 16.44
CA LYS A 349 12.96 12.28 17.69
C LYS A 349 12.40 13.69 17.48
N LYS A 350 13.15 14.58 16.82
CA LYS A 350 12.72 15.96 16.53
C LYS A 350 11.53 16.01 15.56
N ASN A 351 11.54 15.19 14.51
CA ASN A 351 10.53 15.27 13.45
C ASN A 351 9.27 14.47 13.75
N SER A 352 9.36 13.37 14.50
CA SER A 352 8.22 12.49 14.80
C SER A 352 7.13 13.15 15.63
N SER A 353 7.46 14.19 16.39
CA SER A 353 6.50 15.00 17.15
C SER A 353 5.71 15.98 16.28
N SER A 354 6.26 16.40 15.13
CA SER A 354 5.67 17.41 14.25
C SER A 354 4.32 16.97 13.66
N VAL A 355 3.42 17.95 13.48
CA VAL A 355 2.09 17.72 12.89
C VAL A 355 2.21 17.19 11.46
N LEU A 356 3.13 17.75 10.66
CA LEU A 356 3.37 17.32 9.28
C LEU A 356 3.78 15.85 9.22
N PHE A 357 4.74 15.42 10.04
CA PHE A 357 5.19 14.02 10.05
C PHE A 357 4.07 13.06 10.48
N LYS A 358 3.29 13.40 11.52
CA LYS A 358 2.15 12.60 11.97
C LYS A 358 1.09 12.47 10.87
N ARG A 359 0.79 13.57 10.17
CA ARG A 359 -0.14 13.59 9.03
C ARG A 359 0.36 12.71 7.89
N ASP A 360 1.62 12.80 7.52
CA ASP A 360 2.19 11.99 6.44
C ASP A 360 2.28 10.51 6.79
N ARG A 361 2.58 10.17 8.06
CA ARG A 361 2.52 8.80 8.57
C ARG A 361 1.10 8.24 8.47
N PHE A 362 0.09 9.03 8.84
CA PHE A 362 -1.31 8.63 8.71
C PHE A 362 -1.70 8.39 7.25
N LYS A 363 -1.33 9.30 6.34
CA LYS A 363 -1.57 9.14 4.89
C LYS A 363 -0.93 7.86 4.34
N ARG A 364 0.33 7.58 4.71
CA ARG A 364 1.05 6.36 4.30
C ARG A 364 0.38 5.09 4.84
N LYS A 365 -0.02 5.10 6.12
CA LYS A 365 -0.76 3.99 6.72
C LYS A 365 -2.07 3.75 5.97
N HIS A 366 -2.84 4.81 5.72
CA HIS A 366 -4.10 4.71 5.01
C HIS A 366 -3.92 4.17 3.59
N LYS A 367 -2.90 4.66 2.85
CA LYS A 367 -2.56 4.13 1.52
C LYS A 367 -2.23 2.64 1.56
N LYS A 368 -1.38 2.21 2.50
CA LYS A 368 -1.00 0.79 2.65
C LYS A 368 -2.21 -0.09 2.99
N THR A 369 -3.02 0.32 3.96
CA THR A 369 -4.23 -0.40 4.33
C THR A 369 -5.22 -0.48 3.17
N PHE A 370 -5.40 0.61 2.42
CA PHE A 370 -6.25 0.60 1.23
C PHE A 370 -5.74 -0.36 0.15
N GLN A 371 -4.43 -0.39 -0.10
CA GLN A 371 -3.83 -1.35 -1.05
C GLN A 371 -4.06 -2.81 -0.62
N GLN A 372 -3.94 -3.11 0.67
CA GLN A 372 -4.20 -4.45 1.22
C GLN A 372 -5.68 -4.85 1.08
N ILE A 373 -6.59 -3.93 1.42
CA ILE A 373 -8.04 -4.14 1.23
C ILE A 373 -8.35 -4.41 -0.23
N LYS A 374 -7.81 -3.59 -1.14
CA LYS A 374 -8.02 -3.73 -2.58
C LYS A 374 -7.53 -5.09 -3.09
N ALA A 375 -6.32 -5.51 -2.69
CA ALA A 375 -5.77 -6.81 -3.07
C ALA A 375 -6.67 -7.96 -2.60
N ALA A 376 -7.07 -7.95 -1.33
CA ALA A 376 -7.98 -8.95 -0.76
C ALA A 376 -9.33 -9.01 -1.49
N VAL A 377 -9.88 -7.86 -1.91
CA VAL A 377 -11.15 -7.83 -2.66
C VAL A 377 -11.00 -8.40 -4.07
N LEU A 378 -9.87 -8.15 -4.75
CA LEU A 378 -9.58 -8.67 -6.09
C LEU A 378 -9.35 -10.18 -6.06
N GLU A 379 -8.47 -10.63 -5.15
CA GLU A 379 -8.03 -12.02 -5.02
C GLU A 379 -9.11 -12.89 -4.40
N GLY A 380 -9.94 -12.35 -3.51
CA GLY A 380 -10.86 -13.13 -2.69
C GLY A 380 -10.17 -13.70 -1.45
N GLU A 381 -10.87 -14.59 -0.74
CA GLU A 381 -10.37 -15.18 0.50
C GLU A 381 -9.33 -16.26 0.19
N THR A 382 -8.06 -15.87 0.19
CA THR A 382 -6.92 -16.76 -0.09
C THR A 382 -6.44 -17.56 1.12
N TYR A 383 -6.88 -17.20 2.33
CA TYR A 383 -6.55 -17.92 3.57
C TYR A 383 -7.69 -17.80 4.59
N GLN A 384 -8.32 -18.92 4.93
CA GLN A 384 -9.21 -19.05 6.09
C GLN A 384 -8.81 -20.27 6.93
N PRO A 385 -8.96 -20.22 8.26
CA PRO A 385 -8.84 -21.42 9.10
C PRO A 385 -9.81 -22.51 8.62
N GLN A 386 -9.34 -23.76 8.49
CA GLN A 386 -10.14 -24.92 8.06
C GLN A 386 -10.76 -24.82 6.65
N ILE A 387 -10.16 -24.04 5.76
CA ILE A 387 -10.64 -23.91 4.37
C ILE A 387 -10.68 -25.26 3.62
N GLU A 388 -9.86 -26.23 4.03
CA GLU A 388 -9.80 -27.60 3.49
C GLU A 388 -11.11 -28.40 3.69
N GLU A 389 -11.92 -28.07 4.69
CA GLU A 389 -13.19 -28.75 4.97
C GLU A 389 -14.35 -28.25 4.09
N ASN A 390 -14.13 -27.17 3.32
CA ASN A 390 -15.13 -26.57 2.45
C ASN A 390 -14.93 -27.04 0.99
N VAL A 391 -15.52 -28.18 0.63
CA VAL A 391 -15.42 -28.80 -0.71
C VAL A 391 -16.12 -27.96 -1.82
N SER A 392 -16.82 -26.88 -1.44
CA SER A 392 -17.51 -25.96 -2.35
C SER A 392 -16.63 -24.82 -2.88
N VAL A 393 -15.33 -24.79 -2.58
CA VAL A 393 -14.42 -23.78 -3.14
C VAL A 393 -14.17 -24.10 -4.62
N ARG A 394 -15.11 -23.69 -5.47
CA ARG A 394 -14.83 -23.31 -6.86
C ARG A 394 -13.66 -22.35 -6.84
N ASP A 395 -12.75 -22.45 -7.81
CA ASP A 395 -11.62 -21.52 -7.97
C ASP A 395 -12.02 -20.11 -7.56
N ILE A 396 -11.24 -19.48 -6.66
CA ILE A 396 -11.61 -18.19 -6.06
C ILE A 396 -11.86 -17.21 -7.21
N GLU A 397 -13.13 -16.86 -7.41
CA GLU A 397 -13.53 -16.09 -8.58
C GLU A 397 -12.83 -14.73 -8.59
N THR A 398 -11.88 -14.51 -9.50
CA THR A 398 -11.07 -13.29 -9.50
C THR A 398 -11.84 -12.15 -10.14
N ILE A 399 -11.81 -10.96 -9.51
CA ILE A 399 -12.34 -9.75 -10.14
C ILE A 399 -11.29 -9.23 -11.14
N PRO A 400 -11.66 -8.92 -12.40
CA PRO A 400 -10.72 -8.44 -13.40
C PRO A 400 -9.94 -7.23 -12.92
N THR A 401 -8.61 -7.33 -13.05
CA THR A 401 -7.71 -6.20 -12.84
C THR A 401 -7.79 -5.26 -14.03
N LYS A 402 -7.30 -4.04 -13.84
CA LYS A 402 -7.22 -3.06 -14.92
C LYS A 402 -6.25 -3.59 -15.99
N TYR A 403 -6.65 -3.51 -17.26
CA TYR A 403 -5.79 -3.82 -18.40
C TYR A 403 -4.45 -3.07 -18.30
N SER A 404 -3.37 -3.85 -18.42
CA SER A 404 -2.00 -3.35 -18.48
C SER A 404 -1.66 -2.99 -19.92
N LEU A 405 -0.61 -2.19 -20.12
CA LEU A 405 -0.02 -2.01 -21.45
C LEU A 405 0.91 -3.17 -21.83
N GLU A 406 1.10 -4.12 -20.92
CA GLU A 406 1.82 -5.36 -21.17
C GLU A 406 1.14 -6.14 -22.30
N GLY A 407 1.89 -6.45 -23.36
CA GLY A 407 1.36 -7.08 -24.57
C GLY A 407 0.93 -6.13 -25.70
N ILE A 408 0.97 -4.80 -25.51
CA ILE A 408 0.67 -3.84 -26.60
C ILE A 408 1.68 -3.89 -27.76
N ASP A 409 2.83 -4.55 -27.57
CA ASP A 409 3.79 -4.81 -28.64
C ASP A 409 3.33 -5.92 -29.59
N ASN A 410 2.49 -6.83 -29.10
CA ASN A 410 1.81 -7.84 -29.90
C ASN A 410 0.45 -7.29 -30.29
N TYR A 411 0.34 -6.69 -31.47
CA TYR A 411 -0.93 -6.16 -31.95
C TYR A 411 -1.16 -6.51 -33.42
N VAL A 412 -2.45 -6.56 -33.79
CA VAL A 412 -2.93 -6.74 -35.16
C VAL A 412 -3.83 -5.57 -35.46
N VAL A 413 -3.52 -4.83 -36.53
CA VAL A 413 -4.39 -3.78 -37.04
C VAL A 413 -5.39 -4.42 -37.98
N PHE A 414 -6.67 -4.09 -37.87
CA PHE A 414 -7.68 -4.59 -38.79
C PHE A 414 -8.69 -3.51 -39.15
N ASP A 415 -9.34 -3.71 -40.29
CA ASP A 415 -10.39 -2.86 -40.83
C ASP A 415 -11.41 -3.72 -41.58
N LEU A 416 -12.68 -3.29 -41.56
CA LEU A 416 -13.79 -4.00 -42.18
C LEU A 416 -14.53 -3.10 -43.15
N GLU A 417 -14.61 -3.52 -44.42
CA GLU A 417 -15.61 -2.98 -45.33
C GLU A 417 -16.89 -3.78 -45.22
N THR A 418 -18.03 -3.10 -45.33
CA THR A 418 -19.34 -3.72 -45.12
C THR A 418 -20.37 -3.28 -46.14
N THR A 419 -21.50 -3.97 -46.18
CA THR A 419 -22.63 -3.62 -47.06
C THR A 419 -23.27 -2.26 -46.73
N GLY A 420 -23.00 -1.67 -45.57
CA GLY A 420 -23.57 -0.38 -45.14
C GLY A 420 -23.38 -0.07 -43.65
N LEU A 421 -23.94 1.04 -43.14
CA LEU A 421 -23.60 1.55 -41.80
C LEU A 421 -24.31 0.87 -40.61
N SER A 422 -25.11 -0.19 -40.83
CA SER A 422 -25.77 -0.95 -39.76
C SER A 422 -24.77 -1.81 -38.96
N ARG A 423 -25.10 -2.20 -37.72
CA ARG A 423 -24.35 -3.22 -36.96
C ARG A 423 -24.75 -4.65 -37.31
N THR A 424 -25.78 -4.80 -38.13
CA THR A 424 -26.22 -6.05 -38.75
C THR A 424 -25.73 -6.16 -40.20
N SER A 425 -24.84 -5.27 -40.63
CA SER A 425 -24.27 -5.32 -41.97
C SER A 425 -23.41 -6.56 -42.14
N ASP A 426 -23.42 -7.13 -43.34
CA ASP A 426 -22.47 -8.15 -43.74
C ASP A 426 -21.13 -7.49 -44.06
N ILE A 427 -20.05 -8.24 -43.82
CA ILE A 427 -18.71 -7.84 -44.19
C ILE A 427 -18.53 -8.14 -45.68
N THR A 428 -18.01 -7.17 -46.42
CA THR A 428 -17.62 -7.31 -47.83
C THR A 428 -16.11 -7.45 -47.97
N GLN A 429 -15.30 -6.89 -47.08
CA GLN A 429 -13.85 -7.09 -47.09
C GLN A 429 -13.30 -7.14 -45.65
N ILE A 430 -12.34 -8.03 -45.40
CA ILE A 430 -11.57 -8.08 -44.16
C ILE A 430 -10.11 -7.85 -44.50
N SER A 431 -9.54 -6.80 -43.92
CA SER A 431 -8.11 -6.57 -43.93
C SER A 431 -7.55 -6.63 -42.52
N ALA A 432 -6.45 -7.34 -42.34
CA ALA A 432 -5.68 -7.36 -41.09
C ALA A 432 -4.18 -7.42 -41.37
N TYR A 433 -3.40 -6.65 -40.61
CA TYR A 433 -1.96 -6.53 -40.74
C TYR A 433 -1.27 -6.53 -39.37
N ASP A 434 -0.24 -7.36 -39.22
CA ASP A 434 0.46 -7.56 -37.96
C ASP A 434 1.88 -6.96 -37.92
N GLY A 435 2.27 -6.29 -39.01
CA GLY A 435 3.62 -5.77 -39.25
C GLY A 435 4.50 -6.65 -40.14
N MET A 436 4.11 -7.90 -40.37
CA MET A 436 4.84 -8.88 -41.19
C MET A 436 3.91 -9.60 -42.17
N ASN A 437 2.79 -10.12 -41.65
CA ASN A 437 1.78 -10.86 -42.38
C ASN A 437 0.60 -9.95 -42.69
N MET A 438 0.05 -10.12 -43.89
CA MET A 438 -1.15 -9.44 -44.36
C MET A 438 -2.23 -10.46 -44.67
N LEU A 439 -3.46 -10.18 -44.24
CA LEU A 439 -4.67 -10.91 -44.62
C LEU A 439 -5.63 -9.93 -45.27
N ASN A 440 -5.87 -10.05 -46.57
CA ASN A 440 -6.85 -9.24 -47.31
C ASN A 440 -7.81 -10.19 -48.01
N LEU A 441 -9.07 -10.23 -47.58
CA LEU A 441 -10.08 -11.14 -48.10
C LEU A 441 -11.33 -10.37 -48.53
N TYR A 442 -11.79 -10.61 -49.76
CA TYR A 442 -13.14 -10.25 -50.18
C TYR A 442 -14.13 -11.32 -49.71
N VAL A 443 -15.31 -10.88 -49.26
CA VAL A 443 -16.32 -11.73 -48.62
C VAL A 443 -17.64 -11.55 -49.36
N SER A 444 -18.20 -12.66 -49.86
CA SER A 444 -19.50 -12.65 -50.54
C SER A 444 -20.61 -12.27 -49.54
N PRO A 445 -21.30 -11.13 -49.72
CA PRO A 445 -22.34 -10.71 -48.81
C PRO A 445 -23.65 -11.47 -49.05
N ARG A 446 -24.46 -11.63 -48.01
CA ARG A 446 -25.80 -12.25 -48.07
C ARG A 446 -26.91 -11.24 -48.35
N GLN A 447 -26.57 -9.96 -48.41
CA GLN A 447 -27.48 -8.86 -48.64
C GLN A 447 -26.86 -7.83 -49.57
N SER A 448 -27.71 -7.03 -50.24
CA SER A 448 -27.25 -6.02 -51.18
C SER A 448 -26.34 -4.98 -50.52
N ILE A 449 -25.26 -4.63 -51.23
CA ILE A 449 -24.37 -3.54 -50.87
C ILE A 449 -25.11 -2.23 -51.18
N SER A 450 -25.21 -1.34 -50.19
CA SER A 450 -25.83 -0.03 -50.39
C SER A 450 -25.03 0.82 -51.38
N SER A 451 -25.71 1.64 -52.20
CA SER A 451 -25.03 2.50 -53.19
C SER A 451 -23.90 3.32 -52.58
N LYS A 452 -24.14 3.94 -51.43
CA LYS A 452 -23.12 4.71 -50.69
C LYS A 452 -21.91 3.87 -50.27
N ALA A 453 -22.09 2.60 -49.92
CA ALA A 453 -20.97 1.71 -49.58
C ALA A 453 -20.19 1.33 -50.84
N SER A 454 -20.89 1.04 -51.94
CA SER A 454 -20.27 0.77 -53.24
C SER A 454 -19.50 1.99 -53.78
N ASP A 455 -20.04 3.19 -53.66
CA ASP A 455 -19.40 4.44 -54.12
C ASP A 455 -18.08 4.72 -53.38
N VAL A 456 -18.04 4.37 -52.09
CA VAL A 456 -16.87 4.62 -51.24
C VAL A 456 -15.80 3.55 -51.44
N THR A 457 -16.20 2.27 -51.45
CA THR A 457 -15.25 1.14 -51.47
C THR A 457 -14.93 0.64 -52.88
N GLY A 458 -15.71 1.03 -53.88
CA GLY A 458 -15.67 0.43 -55.22
C GLY A 458 -16.19 -1.01 -55.28
N ILE A 459 -16.68 -1.58 -54.17
CA ILE A 459 -17.08 -2.99 -54.09
C ILE A 459 -18.54 -3.16 -54.53
N THR A 460 -18.78 -4.12 -55.43
CA THR A 460 -20.13 -4.54 -55.83
C THR A 460 -20.24 -6.06 -55.89
N PHE A 461 -21.46 -6.58 -55.79
CA PHE A 461 -21.72 -8.02 -55.83
C PHE A 461 -22.89 -8.34 -56.74
N SER A 462 -22.70 -9.29 -57.66
CA SER A 462 -23.74 -9.81 -58.54
C SER A 462 -24.29 -11.11 -57.96
N PHE A 463 -25.53 -11.07 -57.43
CA PHE A 463 -26.20 -12.26 -56.90
C PHE A 463 -26.51 -13.30 -57.98
N GLU A 464 -26.83 -12.85 -59.20
CA GLU A 464 -27.12 -13.74 -60.33
C GLU A 464 -25.90 -14.57 -60.76
N ARG A 465 -24.72 -13.93 -60.78
CA ARG A 465 -23.46 -14.57 -61.19
C ARG A 465 -22.66 -15.13 -60.01
N ASN A 466 -23.13 -14.88 -58.78
CA ASN A 466 -22.40 -15.16 -57.54
C ASN A 466 -20.94 -14.66 -57.58
N GLN A 467 -20.74 -13.43 -58.08
CA GLN A 467 -19.42 -12.87 -58.37
C GLN A 467 -19.26 -11.50 -57.71
N MET A 468 -18.12 -11.31 -57.06
CA MET A 468 -17.71 -10.05 -56.45
C MET A 468 -16.85 -9.23 -57.41
N TYR A 469 -16.99 -7.90 -57.36
CA TYR A 469 -16.21 -6.97 -58.17
C TYR A 469 -15.65 -5.84 -57.29
N CYS A 470 -14.45 -5.38 -57.61
CA CYS A 470 -13.83 -4.18 -57.04
C CYS A 470 -13.47 -3.24 -58.18
N HIS A 471 -14.03 -2.03 -58.18
CA HIS A 471 -13.92 -1.04 -59.27
C HIS A 471 -14.26 -1.62 -60.66
N GLY A 472 -15.26 -2.51 -60.72
CA GLY A 472 -15.70 -3.18 -61.94
C GLY A 472 -14.87 -4.38 -62.37
N VAL A 473 -13.77 -4.70 -61.68
CA VAL A 473 -12.92 -5.87 -61.96
C VAL A 473 -13.37 -7.05 -61.09
N PRO A 474 -13.57 -8.26 -61.66
CA PRO A 474 -13.94 -9.43 -60.88
C PRO A 474 -12.82 -9.81 -59.91
N VAL A 475 -13.19 -10.06 -58.65
CA VAL A 475 -12.27 -10.50 -57.57
C VAL A 475 -12.75 -11.80 -56.98
N GLU A 476 -11.81 -12.66 -56.56
CA GLU A 476 -12.15 -13.87 -55.82
C GLU A 476 -12.67 -13.52 -54.42
N SER A 477 -13.75 -14.16 -54.00
CA SER A 477 -14.35 -13.94 -52.68
C SER A 477 -14.65 -15.26 -51.98
N VAL A 478 -14.59 -15.24 -50.65
CA VAL A 478 -14.91 -16.39 -49.78
C VAL A 478 -16.23 -16.16 -49.05
N CYS A 479 -16.82 -17.23 -48.51
CA CYS A 479 -17.96 -17.07 -47.62
C CYS A 479 -17.54 -16.53 -46.24
N ILE A 480 -18.45 -15.86 -45.55
CA ILE A 480 -18.18 -15.20 -44.25
C ILE A 480 -17.57 -16.13 -43.21
N ARG A 481 -18.02 -17.40 -43.13
CA ARG A 481 -17.48 -18.37 -42.16
C ARG A 481 -16.00 -18.63 -42.42
N THR A 482 -15.61 -18.83 -43.68
CA THR A 482 -14.22 -19.05 -44.07
C THR A 482 -13.38 -17.81 -43.78
N ALA A 483 -13.89 -16.61 -44.07
CA ALA A 483 -13.20 -15.36 -43.77
C ALA A 483 -12.92 -15.19 -42.26
N LEU A 484 -13.91 -15.49 -41.41
CA LEU A 484 -13.73 -15.44 -39.95
C LEU A 484 -12.70 -16.46 -39.44
N LEU A 485 -12.68 -17.68 -40.00
CA LEU A 485 -11.71 -18.71 -39.63
C LEU A 485 -10.29 -18.31 -40.04
N GLN A 486 -10.10 -17.75 -41.24
CA GLN A 486 -8.79 -17.26 -41.69
C GLN A 486 -8.31 -16.05 -40.86
N LEU A 487 -9.23 -15.17 -40.46
CA LEU A 487 -8.90 -14.08 -39.52
C LEU A 487 -8.44 -14.62 -38.16
N ILE A 488 -9.13 -15.62 -37.62
CA ILE A 488 -8.73 -16.31 -36.38
C ILE A 488 -7.34 -16.92 -36.53
N GLU A 489 -7.08 -17.63 -37.63
CA GLU A 489 -5.79 -18.26 -37.92
C GLU A 489 -4.66 -17.21 -37.99
N MET A 490 -4.90 -16.07 -38.63
CA MET A 490 -3.93 -14.99 -38.68
C MET A 490 -3.64 -14.44 -37.27
N ILE A 491 -4.67 -14.17 -36.47
CA ILE A 491 -4.50 -13.63 -35.11
C ILE A 491 -3.78 -14.64 -34.20
N GLN A 492 -4.03 -15.93 -34.38
CA GLN A 492 -3.38 -17.03 -33.63
C GLN A 492 -1.86 -17.12 -33.82
N LYS A 493 -1.32 -16.55 -34.91
CA LYS A 493 0.14 -16.48 -35.13
C LYS A 493 0.84 -15.60 -34.10
N LYS A 494 0.11 -14.73 -33.38
CA LYS A 494 0.64 -13.95 -32.26
C LYS A 494 0.06 -14.43 -30.93
N SER A 495 0.90 -14.43 -29.91
CA SER A 495 0.46 -14.76 -28.54
C SER A 495 -0.39 -13.62 -27.97
N ARG A 496 -1.70 -13.85 -27.88
CA ARG A 496 -2.71 -12.96 -27.30
C ARG A 496 -2.57 -11.49 -27.72
N PRO A 497 -2.72 -11.17 -29.03
CA PRO A 497 -2.49 -9.81 -29.49
C PRO A 497 -3.61 -8.85 -29.08
N VAL A 498 -3.29 -7.55 -29.12
CA VAL A 498 -4.26 -6.46 -29.06
C VAL A 498 -4.79 -6.18 -30.46
N LEU A 499 -6.11 -6.09 -30.63
CA LEU A 499 -6.70 -5.64 -31.88
C LEU A 499 -6.75 -4.12 -31.93
N VAL A 500 -6.24 -3.54 -33.00
CA VAL A 500 -6.14 -2.09 -33.18
C VAL A 500 -6.93 -1.71 -34.42
N GLY A 501 -7.68 -0.62 -34.36
CA GLY A 501 -8.27 -0.05 -35.57
C GLY A 501 -8.79 1.35 -35.32
N HIS A 502 -9.34 1.97 -36.36
CA HIS A 502 -9.81 3.35 -36.31
C HIS A 502 -11.33 3.41 -36.16
N ASN A 503 -11.85 3.94 -35.04
CA ASN A 503 -13.27 3.94 -34.69
C ASN A 503 -13.87 2.54 -34.44
N ILE A 504 -13.03 1.52 -34.25
CA ILE A 504 -13.45 0.10 -34.12
C ILE A 504 -14.39 -0.16 -32.95
N HIS A 505 -14.28 0.60 -31.86
CA HIS A 505 -15.16 0.43 -30.71
C HIS A 505 -16.62 0.67 -31.09
N SER A 506 -16.86 1.65 -31.95
CA SER A 506 -18.19 2.09 -32.32
C SER A 506 -18.79 1.26 -33.45
N TYR A 507 -17.96 0.69 -34.33
CA TYR A 507 -18.42 0.11 -35.61
C TYR A 507 -17.97 -1.33 -35.82
N ASP A 508 -16.69 -1.56 -36.08
CA ASP A 508 -16.11 -2.83 -36.51
C ASP A 508 -16.28 -3.94 -35.48
N VAL A 509 -15.95 -3.66 -34.21
CA VAL A 509 -16.09 -4.64 -33.12
C VAL A 509 -17.54 -5.11 -32.96
N PRO A 510 -18.57 -4.23 -32.92
CA PRO A 510 -19.96 -4.68 -32.90
C PRO A 510 -20.36 -5.56 -34.11
N VAL A 511 -19.94 -5.21 -35.33
CA VAL A 511 -20.24 -6.01 -36.55
C VAL A 511 -19.58 -7.38 -36.45
N LEU A 512 -18.27 -7.41 -36.20
CA LEU A 512 -17.49 -8.64 -36.06
C LEU A 512 -18.01 -9.53 -34.93
N ARG A 513 -18.35 -8.96 -33.77
CA ARG A 513 -18.94 -9.71 -32.65
C ARG A 513 -20.24 -10.40 -33.06
N ASN A 514 -21.13 -9.70 -33.77
CA ASN A 514 -22.42 -10.26 -34.16
C ASN A 514 -22.24 -11.48 -35.07
N LEU A 515 -21.33 -11.39 -36.06
CA LEU A 515 -21.01 -12.48 -36.97
C LEU A 515 -20.29 -13.63 -36.24
N LEU A 516 -19.29 -13.35 -35.41
CA LEU A 516 -18.65 -14.37 -34.58
C LEU A 516 -19.63 -15.09 -33.67
N ARG A 517 -20.63 -14.40 -33.13
CA ARG A 517 -21.70 -15.01 -32.32
C ARG A 517 -22.60 -15.91 -33.16
N GLU A 518 -23.00 -15.44 -34.34
CA GLU A 518 -23.82 -16.20 -35.28
C GLU A 518 -23.16 -17.54 -35.66
N PHE A 519 -21.85 -17.54 -35.89
CA PHE A 519 -21.08 -18.74 -36.25
C PHE A 519 -20.54 -19.53 -35.04
N ASN A 520 -20.94 -19.21 -33.81
CA ASN A 520 -20.46 -19.84 -32.56
C ASN A 520 -18.94 -19.76 -32.34
N LEU A 521 -18.27 -18.75 -32.90
CA LEU A 521 -16.83 -18.51 -32.79
C LEU A 521 -16.46 -17.50 -31.69
N LEU A 522 -17.44 -16.75 -31.16
CA LEU A 522 -17.20 -15.62 -30.23
C LEU A 522 -16.36 -15.99 -29.00
N SER A 523 -16.67 -17.09 -28.32
CA SER A 523 -15.94 -17.47 -27.10
C SER A 523 -14.47 -17.83 -27.40
N SER A 524 -14.22 -18.57 -28.48
CA SER A 524 -12.86 -18.91 -28.92
C SER A 524 -12.07 -17.65 -29.31
N PHE A 525 -12.72 -16.69 -29.97
CA PHE A 525 -12.11 -15.43 -30.38
C PHE A 525 -11.79 -14.52 -29.18
N ASP A 526 -12.68 -14.42 -28.20
CA ASP A 526 -12.47 -13.56 -27.02
C ASP A 526 -11.27 -14.04 -26.17
N ASN A 527 -11.07 -15.36 -26.08
CA ASN A 527 -9.90 -15.95 -25.40
C ASN A 527 -8.59 -15.76 -26.19
N LEU A 528 -8.68 -15.55 -27.50
CA LEU A 528 -7.53 -15.43 -28.39
C LEU A 528 -6.81 -14.09 -28.25
N ILE A 529 -7.51 -13.03 -27.86
CA ILE A 529 -6.99 -11.67 -27.85
C ILE A 529 -6.82 -11.12 -26.44
N TYR A 530 -5.96 -10.11 -26.29
CA TYR A 530 -5.81 -9.41 -25.01
C TYR A 530 -6.88 -8.34 -24.82
N GLY A 531 -7.24 -7.63 -25.89
CA GLY A 531 -8.20 -6.53 -25.86
C GLY A 531 -8.17 -5.75 -27.16
N CYS A 532 -8.85 -4.61 -27.18
CA CYS A 532 -9.00 -3.75 -28.35
C CYS A 532 -8.56 -2.31 -28.05
N ILE A 533 -8.02 -1.63 -29.06
CA ILE A 533 -7.67 -0.21 -29.03
C ILE A 533 -8.34 0.53 -30.20
N ASP A 534 -9.05 1.59 -29.88
CA ASP A 534 -9.64 2.51 -30.85
C ASP A 534 -8.75 3.74 -31.01
N THR A 535 -8.04 3.81 -32.14
CA THR A 535 -7.08 4.88 -32.42
C THR A 535 -7.73 6.25 -32.59
N LEU A 536 -9.02 6.32 -32.95
CA LEU A 536 -9.75 7.59 -33.04
C LEU A 536 -9.88 8.25 -31.67
N LYS A 537 -10.08 7.44 -30.61
CA LYS A 537 -10.18 7.96 -29.24
C LYS A 537 -8.84 8.51 -28.75
N ILE A 538 -7.74 7.82 -29.08
CA ILE A 538 -6.39 8.26 -28.74
C ILE A 538 -6.07 9.55 -29.48
N ALA A 539 -6.32 9.59 -30.80
CA ALA A 539 -6.08 10.76 -31.63
C ALA A 539 -6.82 12.00 -31.10
N LYS A 540 -8.10 11.88 -30.76
CA LYS A 540 -8.89 12.99 -30.19
C LYS A 540 -8.36 13.49 -28.84
N ARG A 541 -7.70 12.64 -28.05
CA ARG A 541 -7.16 13.02 -26.74
C ARG A 541 -5.80 13.71 -26.87
N GLU A 542 -4.94 13.16 -27.72
CA GLU A 542 -3.53 13.54 -27.77
C GLU A 542 -3.21 14.60 -28.82
N ILE A 543 -4.04 14.70 -29.88
CA ILE A 543 -3.81 15.64 -30.98
C ILE A 543 -4.78 16.82 -30.85
N PRO A 544 -4.27 18.05 -30.62
CA PRO A 544 -5.10 19.25 -30.58
C PRO A 544 -5.90 19.43 -31.87
N LYS A 545 -7.16 19.83 -31.71
CA LYS A 545 -8.07 20.07 -32.85
C LYS A 545 -7.57 21.17 -33.79
N ALA A 546 -6.75 22.11 -33.29
CA ALA A 546 -6.14 23.16 -34.09
C ALA A 546 -5.11 22.63 -35.10
N ASP A 547 -4.51 21.45 -34.85
CA ASP A 547 -3.42 20.92 -35.66
C ASP A 547 -3.93 20.06 -36.83
N VAL A 548 -5.21 19.68 -36.81
CA VAL A 548 -5.83 18.76 -37.78
C VAL A 548 -7.24 19.21 -38.17
N GLN A 549 -7.53 19.22 -39.48
CA GLN A 549 -8.85 19.59 -40.00
C GLN A 549 -9.95 18.67 -39.48
N ASN A 550 -9.68 17.36 -39.41
CA ASN A 550 -10.56 16.33 -38.86
C ASN A 550 -9.71 15.16 -38.35
N TYR A 551 -10.34 14.21 -37.66
CA TYR A 551 -9.67 13.03 -37.10
C TYR A 551 -9.90 11.78 -37.95
N LYS A 552 -10.23 11.90 -39.24
CA LYS A 552 -10.28 10.75 -40.15
C LYS A 552 -8.87 10.19 -40.31
N GLN A 553 -8.77 8.88 -40.52
CA GLN A 553 -7.49 8.20 -40.69
C GLN A 553 -6.60 8.83 -41.77
N GLN A 554 -7.13 9.03 -42.98
CA GLN A 554 -6.44 9.72 -44.08
C GLN A 554 -5.77 11.03 -43.65
N THR A 555 -6.54 11.90 -42.99
CA THR A 555 -6.06 13.21 -42.53
C THR A 555 -4.91 13.06 -41.54
N LEU A 556 -4.99 12.09 -40.63
CA LEU A 556 -3.95 11.84 -39.62
C LEU A 556 -2.69 11.25 -40.26
N VAL A 557 -2.84 10.29 -41.18
CA VAL A 557 -1.74 9.69 -41.93
C VAL A 557 -1.01 10.75 -42.75
N GLN A 558 -1.74 11.56 -43.52
CA GLN A 558 -1.17 12.65 -44.31
C GLN A 558 -0.43 13.65 -43.41
N LYS A 559 -1.04 14.07 -42.29
CA LYS A 559 -0.44 15.10 -41.42
C LYS A 559 0.83 14.63 -40.71
N PHE A 560 0.88 13.38 -40.26
CA PHE A 560 1.94 12.90 -39.36
C PHE A 560 2.95 11.97 -39.99
N LEU A 561 2.60 11.35 -41.12
CA LEU A 561 3.49 10.48 -41.89
C LEU A 561 3.84 11.06 -43.26
N GLU A 562 3.18 12.15 -43.69
CA GLU A 562 3.36 12.77 -45.01
C GLU A 562 3.08 11.78 -46.16
N ILE A 563 2.19 10.81 -45.90
CA ILE A 563 1.75 9.80 -46.86
C ILE A 563 0.33 10.14 -47.31
N VAL A 564 0.12 10.17 -48.62
CA VAL A 564 -1.20 10.09 -49.24
C VAL A 564 -1.34 8.67 -49.77
N TYR A 565 -2.46 8.02 -49.45
CA TYR A 565 -2.74 6.65 -49.87
C TYR A 565 -4.19 6.54 -50.32
N ASP A 566 -4.48 5.49 -51.09
CA ASP A 566 -5.83 5.17 -51.55
C ASP A 566 -6.65 4.66 -50.37
N ALA A 567 -7.45 5.52 -49.73
CA ALA A 567 -8.29 5.07 -48.63
C ALA A 567 -9.66 4.67 -49.12
N HIS A 568 -10.32 3.83 -48.32
CA HIS A 568 -11.42 2.96 -48.75
C HIS A 568 -10.92 1.75 -49.56
N ASN A 569 -9.60 1.55 -49.59
CA ASN A 569 -8.96 0.26 -49.84
C ASN A 569 -8.48 -0.27 -48.48
N SER A 570 -9.20 -1.27 -47.95
CA SER A 570 -8.96 -1.76 -46.60
C SER A 570 -7.53 -2.28 -46.36
N GLU A 571 -6.83 -2.75 -47.40
CA GLU A 571 -5.44 -3.21 -47.30
C GLU A 571 -4.47 -2.05 -47.02
N GLU A 572 -4.61 -0.95 -47.78
CA GLU A 572 -3.79 0.24 -47.59
C GLU A 572 -4.17 0.99 -46.31
N ASP A 573 -5.46 0.94 -45.93
CA ASP A 573 -5.94 1.47 -44.66
C ASP A 573 -5.26 0.79 -43.47
N VAL A 574 -5.20 -0.55 -43.42
CA VAL A 574 -4.55 -1.24 -42.28
C VAL A 574 -3.03 -1.04 -42.26
N ARG A 575 -2.36 -0.97 -43.41
CA ARG A 575 -0.91 -0.67 -43.48
C ARG A 575 -0.60 0.74 -43.00
N SER A 576 -1.37 1.72 -43.46
CA SER A 576 -1.20 3.11 -43.09
C SER A 576 -1.52 3.34 -41.62
N LEU A 577 -2.59 2.72 -41.12
CA LEU A 577 -2.94 2.77 -39.70
C LEU A 577 -1.90 2.09 -38.82
N TYR A 578 -1.32 0.98 -39.25
CA TYR A 578 -0.21 0.32 -38.53
C TYR A 578 0.97 1.27 -38.36
N LYS A 579 1.39 1.94 -39.43
CA LYS A 579 2.48 2.93 -39.38
C LYS A 579 2.12 4.10 -38.44
N LEU A 580 0.91 4.64 -38.56
CA LEU A 580 0.46 5.77 -37.74
C LEU A 580 0.42 5.40 -36.25
N PHE A 581 -0.15 4.24 -35.94
CA PHE A 581 -0.22 3.75 -34.57
C PHE A 581 1.19 3.51 -34.01
N HIS A 582 2.02 2.77 -34.74
CA HIS A 582 3.38 2.40 -34.31
C HIS A 582 4.25 3.63 -34.04
N LEU A 583 4.27 4.60 -34.95
CA LEU A 583 5.20 5.73 -34.92
C LEU A 583 4.71 6.93 -34.09
N LYS A 584 3.40 7.06 -33.86
CA LYS A 584 2.83 8.27 -33.21
C LYS A 584 1.93 8.00 -32.02
N LEU A 585 1.00 7.06 -32.12
CA LEU A 585 -0.07 6.90 -31.12
C LEU A 585 0.24 5.88 -30.03
N LYS A 586 1.06 4.87 -30.32
CA LYS A 586 1.37 3.78 -29.37
C LYS A 586 2.04 4.31 -28.10
N GLN A 587 2.99 5.23 -28.24
CA GLN A 587 3.72 5.84 -27.12
C GLN A 587 2.86 6.68 -26.17
N THR A 588 1.68 7.11 -26.62
CA THR A 588 0.72 7.90 -25.82
C THR A 588 -0.43 7.05 -25.26
N CYS A 589 -0.41 5.74 -25.52
CA CYS A 589 -1.39 4.81 -25.00
C CYS A 589 -1.31 4.70 -23.47
N SER A 590 -2.47 4.49 -22.86
CA SER A 590 -2.61 4.20 -21.44
C SER A 590 -3.55 3.01 -21.26
N GLY A 591 -3.53 2.35 -20.10
CA GLY A 591 -4.48 1.26 -19.79
C GLY A 591 -5.96 1.67 -19.77
N LYS A 592 -6.32 2.92 -20.09
CA LYS A 592 -7.71 3.36 -20.31
C LYS A 592 -8.15 3.27 -21.77
N ASP A 593 -7.20 3.10 -22.69
CA ASP A 593 -7.44 2.99 -24.14
C ASP A 593 -7.78 1.58 -24.57
N LEU A 594 -7.37 0.60 -23.76
CA LEU A 594 -7.75 -0.80 -23.92
C LEU A 594 -9.16 -1.03 -23.40
N PHE A 595 -9.94 -1.75 -24.18
CA PHE A 595 -11.26 -2.25 -23.80
C PHE A 595 -11.41 -3.73 -24.22
N PRO A 596 -12.19 -4.54 -23.47
CA PRO A 596 -12.41 -5.93 -23.84
C PRO A 596 -13.27 -6.04 -25.11
N PHE A 597 -13.00 -7.03 -25.95
CA PHE A 597 -13.80 -7.27 -27.16
C PHE A 597 -15.25 -7.62 -26.81
N ASN A 598 -15.46 -8.43 -25.78
CA ASN A 598 -16.79 -8.79 -25.26
C ASN A 598 -17.52 -7.67 -24.49
N TYR A 599 -17.08 -6.40 -24.52
CA TYR A 599 -17.68 -5.33 -23.72
C TYR A 599 -19.20 -5.21 -23.93
N LEU A 600 -19.71 -5.49 -25.13
CA LEU A 600 -21.15 -5.48 -25.41
C LEU A 600 -21.92 -6.56 -24.62
N SER A 601 -21.35 -7.77 -24.49
CA SER A 601 -21.93 -8.83 -23.64
C SER A 601 -21.97 -8.39 -22.18
N ILE A 602 -20.94 -7.68 -21.71
CA ILE A 602 -20.90 -7.14 -20.36
C ILE A 602 -21.97 -6.06 -20.18
N VAL A 603 -22.20 -5.20 -21.19
CA VAL A 603 -23.27 -4.18 -21.16
C VAL A 603 -24.64 -4.84 -21.09
N GLU A 604 -24.87 -5.92 -21.84
CA GLU A 604 -26.11 -6.70 -21.81
C GLU A 604 -26.41 -7.22 -20.37
N GLY A 605 -25.37 -7.62 -19.62
CA GLY A 605 -25.46 -8.01 -18.21
C GLY A 605 -25.88 -6.90 -17.24
N PHE A 606 -25.82 -5.62 -17.64
CA PHE A 606 -26.33 -4.49 -16.86
C PHE A 606 -27.79 -4.12 -17.20
N SER A 607 -28.45 -4.82 -18.13
CA SER A 607 -29.81 -4.52 -18.59
C SER A 607 -30.80 -4.30 -17.44
N GLY A 608 -30.84 -5.21 -16.45
CA GLY A 608 -31.75 -5.10 -15.31
C GLY A 608 -31.57 -3.82 -14.48
N VAL A 609 -30.33 -3.38 -14.25
CA VAL A 609 -30.06 -2.13 -13.49
C VAL A 609 -30.25 -0.87 -14.33
N ILE A 610 -30.11 -0.97 -15.66
CA ILE A 610 -30.42 0.13 -16.59
C ILE A 610 -31.93 0.37 -16.64
N VAL A 611 -32.73 -0.70 -16.77
CA VAL A 611 -34.20 -0.62 -16.80
C VAL A 611 -34.74 -0.04 -15.49
N LYS A 612 -34.17 -0.44 -14.35
CA LYS A 612 -34.48 0.13 -13.02
C LYS A 612 -33.95 1.56 -12.80
N LYS A 613 -33.33 2.18 -13.81
CA LYS A 613 -32.74 3.54 -13.74
C LYS A 613 -31.70 3.72 -12.62
N VAL A 614 -31.06 2.64 -12.19
CA VAL A 614 -29.96 2.70 -11.20
C VAL A 614 -28.76 3.39 -11.83
N ILE A 615 -28.42 3.03 -13.07
CA ILE A 615 -27.36 3.66 -13.87
C ILE A 615 -27.84 3.94 -15.30
N SER A 616 -27.20 4.88 -15.98
CA SER A 616 -27.44 5.12 -17.41
C SER A 616 -26.75 4.09 -18.30
N LYS A 617 -27.24 3.92 -19.52
CA LYS A 617 -26.60 3.08 -20.57
C LYS A 617 -25.14 3.48 -20.82
N ASP A 618 -24.83 4.78 -20.80
CA ASP A 618 -23.46 5.27 -20.94
C ASP A 618 -22.56 4.91 -19.76
N THR A 619 -23.12 4.88 -18.55
CA THR A 619 -22.38 4.46 -17.36
C THR A 619 -22.08 2.97 -17.41
N ALA A 620 -23.07 2.15 -17.81
CA ALA A 620 -22.88 0.73 -18.05
C ALA A 620 -21.79 0.49 -19.11
N ARG A 621 -21.84 1.19 -20.25
CA ARG A 621 -20.81 1.09 -21.30
C ARG A 621 -19.42 1.45 -20.79
N LYS A 622 -19.29 2.50 -19.98
CA LYS A 622 -18.00 2.88 -19.35
C LYS A 622 -17.48 1.80 -18.40
N LEU A 623 -18.36 1.16 -17.61
CA LEU A 623 -17.99 0.04 -16.74
C LEU A 623 -17.54 -1.17 -17.55
N SER A 624 -18.31 -1.54 -18.57
CA SER A 624 -18.01 -2.67 -19.43
C SER A 624 -16.69 -2.51 -20.19
N CYS A 625 -16.33 -1.29 -20.59
CA CYS A 625 -15.02 -1.01 -21.20
C CYS A 625 -13.84 -1.28 -20.25
N THR A 626 -14.08 -1.38 -18.93
CA THR A 626 -13.05 -1.76 -17.95
C THR A 626 -13.00 -3.26 -17.67
N GLY A 627 -13.89 -4.05 -18.28
CA GLY A 627 -14.05 -5.49 -18.00
C GLY A 627 -14.89 -5.79 -16.75
N LEU A 628 -15.41 -4.78 -16.05
CA LEU A 628 -16.26 -4.97 -14.88
C LEU A 628 -17.71 -5.28 -15.28
N SER A 629 -18.20 -6.45 -14.88
CA SER A 629 -19.60 -6.86 -14.98
C SER A 629 -20.37 -6.50 -13.71
N LEU A 630 -21.70 -6.60 -13.74
CA LEU A 630 -22.53 -6.45 -12.55
C LEU A 630 -22.16 -7.47 -11.48
N HIS A 631 -21.88 -8.71 -11.90
CA HIS A 631 -21.44 -9.80 -11.03
C HIS A 631 -20.13 -9.47 -10.31
N HIS A 632 -19.13 -8.90 -11.00
CA HIS A 632 -17.88 -8.47 -10.38
C HIS A 632 -18.11 -7.40 -9.29
N LEU A 633 -19.07 -6.49 -9.50
CA LEU A 633 -19.41 -5.47 -8.51
C LEU A 633 -20.16 -6.07 -7.31
N GLU A 634 -21.06 -7.04 -7.55
CA GLU A 634 -21.75 -7.77 -6.49
C GLU A 634 -20.77 -8.62 -5.66
N LEU A 635 -19.80 -9.27 -6.31
CA LEU A 635 -18.74 -10.02 -5.65
C LEU A 635 -17.84 -9.10 -4.81
N ALA A 636 -17.48 -7.92 -5.33
CA ALA A 636 -16.72 -6.92 -4.57
C ALA A 636 -17.48 -6.47 -3.31
N TYR A 637 -18.81 -6.32 -3.43
CA TYR A 637 -19.68 -5.99 -2.31
C TYR A 637 -19.74 -7.13 -1.30
N LYS A 638 -19.93 -8.38 -1.72
CA LYS A 638 -19.91 -9.54 -0.79
C LYS A 638 -18.59 -9.66 -0.02
N ARG A 639 -17.46 -9.34 -0.66
CA ARG A 639 -16.12 -9.46 -0.04
C ARG A 639 -15.79 -8.36 0.99
N ASN A 640 -16.27 -7.13 0.80
CA ASN A 640 -15.94 -6.04 1.72
C ASN A 640 -16.94 -4.87 1.68
N ASN A 641 -18.21 -5.18 1.49
CA ASN A 641 -19.34 -4.25 1.42
C ASN A 641 -19.02 -3.02 0.55
N ASP A 642 -19.32 -1.84 1.09
CA ASP A 642 -19.05 -0.53 0.50
C ASP A 642 -17.57 -0.32 0.09
N ASP A 643 -16.65 -0.74 0.95
CA ASP A 643 -15.23 -0.49 0.76
C ASP A 643 -14.69 -1.36 -0.40
N GLY A 644 -15.30 -2.53 -0.64
CA GLY A 644 -14.99 -3.40 -1.77
C GLY A 644 -15.32 -2.78 -3.12
N VAL A 645 -16.60 -2.42 -3.34
CA VAL A 645 -17.05 -1.76 -4.58
C VAL A 645 -16.25 -0.50 -4.87
N LYS A 646 -16.04 0.32 -3.84
CA LYS A 646 -15.28 1.57 -3.97
C LYS A 646 -13.82 1.32 -4.36
N SER A 647 -13.19 0.29 -3.79
CA SER A 647 -11.80 -0.05 -4.09
C SER A 647 -11.63 -0.50 -5.54
N ILE A 648 -12.53 -1.36 -6.03
CA ILE A 648 -12.52 -1.84 -7.42
C ILE A 648 -12.77 -0.70 -8.40
N MET A 649 -13.76 0.15 -8.15
CA MET A 649 -14.04 1.29 -9.03
C MET A 649 -12.89 2.28 -9.10
N GLN A 650 -12.24 2.57 -7.97
CA GLN A 650 -11.06 3.44 -7.95
C GLN A 650 -9.88 2.85 -8.72
N GLU A 651 -9.69 1.53 -8.65
CA GLU A 651 -8.65 0.85 -9.42
C GLU A 651 -8.82 1.04 -10.92
N HIS A 652 -10.05 0.92 -11.39
CA HIS A 652 -10.43 1.12 -12.79
C HIS A 652 -10.58 2.59 -13.19
N GLY A 653 -10.19 3.53 -12.31
CA GLY A 653 -10.20 4.97 -12.59
C GLY A 653 -11.59 5.60 -12.65
N LEU A 654 -12.59 4.95 -12.06
CA LEU A 654 -13.98 5.40 -12.05
C LEU A 654 -14.28 6.32 -10.86
N LYS A 655 -15.28 7.20 -11.03
CA LYS A 655 -15.66 8.19 -10.00
C LYS A 655 -16.37 7.52 -8.83
N GLY A 656 -16.08 7.97 -7.61
CA GLY A 656 -16.70 7.45 -6.38
C GLY A 656 -18.22 7.63 -6.27
N LYS A 657 -18.83 8.55 -7.05
CA LYS A 657 -20.29 8.71 -7.09
C LYS A 657 -20.98 7.45 -7.61
N THR A 658 -20.40 6.77 -8.61
CA THR A 658 -20.96 5.54 -9.17
C THR A 658 -20.88 4.38 -8.15
N ALA A 659 -19.86 4.36 -7.29
CA ALA A 659 -19.74 3.36 -6.23
C ALA A 659 -20.87 3.47 -5.21
N ASN A 660 -21.27 4.70 -4.87
CA ASN A 660 -22.37 4.93 -3.93
C ASN A 660 -23.73 4.44 -4.47
N VAL A 661 -23.92 4.50 -5.78
CA VAL A 661 -25.15 4.01 -6.43
C VAL A 661 -25.26 2.49 -6.30
N PHE A 662 -24.20 1.77 -6.64
CA PHE A 662 -24.16 0.31 -6.49
C PHE A 662 -24.22 -0.13 -5.03
N LYS A 663 -23.56 0.61 -4.13
CA LYS A 663 -23.71 0.41 -2.69
C LYS A 663 -25.19 0.39 -2.30
N LYS A 664 -25.94 1.44 -2.65
CA LYS A 664 -27.35 1.56 -2.29
C LYS A 664 -28.17 0.41 -2.89
N PHE A 665 -27.91 0.10 -4.17
CA PHE A 665 -28.58 -0.97 -4.88
C PHE A 665 -28.35 -2.35 -4.24
N PHE A 666 -27.12 -2.66 -3.80
CA PHE A 666 -26.83 -3.95 -3.16
C PHE A 666 -27.33 -4.03 -1.72
N SER A 667 -27.28 -2.94 -0.95
CA SER A 667 -27.85 -2.92 0.41
C SER A 667 -29.37 -3.13 0.40
N GLU A 668 -30.08 -2.53 -0.57
CA GLU A 668 -31.54 -2.71 -0.74
C GLU A 668 -31.94 -4.09 -1.29
N LYS A 669 -30.96 -4.90 -1.75
CA LYS A 669 -31.19 -6.26 -2.25
C LYS A 669 -31.00 -7.32 -1.15
N GLU A 670 -30.26 -6.97 -0.08
CA GLU A 670 -30.01 -7.84 1.08
C GLU A 670 -31.05 -7.64 2.21
N GLU A 671 -31.72 -6.49 2.23
CA GLU A 671 -32.96 -6.25 3.00
C GLU A 671 -34.16 -6.88 2.30
#